data_AF-A0A2V8PMS1-F1
#
_entry.id   AF-A0A2V8PMS1-F1
#
_cell.length_a   1.000
_cell.length_b   1.000
_cell.length_c   1.000
_cell.angle_alpha   90.00
_cell.angle_beta   90.00
_cell.angle_gamma   90.00
#
_symmetry.space_group_name_H-M   'P 1'
#
loop_
_entity.id
_entity.type
_entity.pdbx_description
1 polymer ?
#
loop_
_entity_poly.entity_id
_entity_poly.type
_entity_poly.pdbx_seq_one_letter_code
_entity_poly.pdbx_strand_id
1 'polypeptide(L)'
;MLIKKIAPFLILLASTGFASAQDATSQTATAQSSPDPQQQQEEKAKLEKKAAVLLEQVVSEAGALKLPENRIRVQIAAGDMLWDRSATRARGLLSDAGAMLSQMILEGDRTDRDEMQTLNQLRQDLVLTAGRHDAELGYQLLRSTQPQTNTTNAGGGRRVGFDPQGNLEQNLLATIAATDPKVAYQKASEALDKGEYPTALNRVLAQLQSKDEEAFKKLSEKALGRLGSENLLTTREAASVALNLLLPGPRVTGTASNQTTQANTTNARNNSTQVLSESAYHDLLDNAITAALNATSLGPGNNNRGAGPGGRFRPPSNKQTTTDDAQNRQNNARTLLFGLAAVLTQIDQYLPERSQTVRQKMTDLGMGNNASMTYGNQMRTAMQQGTSDSLEAAAKTAPPQMQSRLYQQAAQKAVDEGNPDRALQIANDHLDESTRNSIMQAVDFKRLTTTASAAKLDEIKQKLAALPSDSDRVKYLIDLSTATQKDNPKLALRFLDEARNLVNKRVTNYKQFEDQLKVADAFSAVDSKRSFEVLEPGIAQLNELLSAAQVLNGFEIEIFKEGELSLRSDNDLVGMVSRFGQELASLAKVDFDQARMTADKFQLPEPRLSAKLQIVQSVLGVQRPTNDNNRRSQNSQFVMR
;
A
#
# COMPACT_ATOMS: atom_id res chain seq x y z
N MET A 1 -48.77 -13.45 72.42
CA MET A 1 -47.53 -13.13 71.71
C MET A 1 -47.24 -11.64 71.90
N LEU A 2 -46.02 -11.38 72.34
CA LEU A 2 -45.39 -10.13 72.84
C LEU A 2 -45.61 -8.90 71.93
N ILE A 3 -45.97 -7.69 72.40
CA ILE A 3 -45.34 -6.70 73.33
C ILE A 3 -44.52 -5.60 72.60
N LYS A 4 -45.03 -4.35 72.72
CA LYS A 4 -44.41 -3.02 72.98
C LYS A 4 -43.31 -2.48 72.03
N LYS A 5 -43.52 -1.29 71.44
CA LYS A 5 -43.14 0.10 71.88
C LYS A 5 -41.64 0.33 72.04
N ILE A 6 -41.17 1.51 71.57
CA ILE A 6 -40.14 2.44 72.12
C ILE A 6 -39.25 3.03 70.99
N ALA A 7 -39.45 4.30 70.65
CA ALA A 7 -38.36 5.25 70.36
C ALA A 7 -37.76 5.69 71.73
N PRO A 8 -36.59 6.37 71.91
CA PRO A 8 -35.86 7.27 71.00
C PRO A 8 -34.32 7.41 71.29
N PHE A 9 -33.72 8.55 70.91
CA PHE A 9 -32.52 9.24 71.48
C PHE A 9 -31.09 8.82 71.02
N LEU A 10 -30.24 9.66 70.41
CA LEU A 10 -29.56 10.94 70.78
C LEU A 10 -28.18 10.73 71.46
N ILE A 11 -27.13 11.39 70.92
CA ILE A 11 -25.86 11.96 71.48
C ILE A 11 -24.90 12.05 70.26
N LEU A 12 -24.56 13.18 69.64
CA LEU A 12 -24.00 14.48 70.07
C LEU A 12 -22.54 14.40 70.54
N LEU A 13 -21.59 14.76 69.66
CA LEU A 13 -20.37 15.47 70.05
C LEU A 13 -19.69 16.15 68.84
N ALA A 14 -19.55 17.48 68.97
CA ALA A 14 -18.53 18.31 68.31
C ALA A 14 -17.12 17.80 68.72
N SER A 15 -16.00 18.09 68.07
CA SER A 15 -15.46 19.40 67.70
C SER A 15 -14.07 19.21 67.06
N THR A 16 -13.65 20.20 66.26
CA THR A 16 -12.27 20.72 66.11
C THR A 16 -11.16 19.82 65.56
N GLY A 17 -10.83 20.06 64.29
CA GLY A 17 -9.52 20.56 63.84
C GLY A 17 -8.26 19.81 64.26
N PHE A 18 -7.73 19.01 63.33
CA PHE A 18 -6.29 18.85 63.15
C PHE A 18 -5.97 18.98 61.66
N ALA A 19 -5.11 19.95 61.36
CA ALA A 19 -4.36 19.97 60.12
C ALA A 19 -3.29 18.87 60.19
N SER A 20 -3.32 17.96 59.23
CA SER A 20 -2.21 17.07 58.91
C SER A 20 -2.23 16.80 57.41
N ALA A 21 -1.02 16.83 56.84
CA ALA A 21 -0.73 16.75 55.42
C ALA A 21 -1.50 15.62 54.70
N GLN A 22 -2.16 15.95 53.60
CA GLN A 22 -2.66 14.94 52.66
C GLN A 22 -1.50 14.51 51.76
N ASP A 23 -0.89 13.40 52.17
CA ASP A 23 -0.25 12.46 51.27
C ASP A 23 -1.16 12.18 50.06
N ALA A 24 -0.55 12.25 48.89
CA ALA A 24 -1.11 11.79 47.63
C ALA A 24 -1.33 10.27 47.70
N THR A 25 -2.46 9.86 48.26
CA THR A 25 -2.93 8.47 48.19
C THR A 25 -3.60 8.27 46.83
N SER A 26 -2.82 7.65 45.95
CA SER A 26 -3.24 6.69 44.93
C SER A 26 -4.74 6.42 44.90
N GLN A 27 -5.45 7.09 43.99
CA GLN A 27 -6.70 6.56 43.48
C GLN A 27 -6.38 5.22 42.81
N THR A 28 -6.79 4.15 43.48
CA THR A 28 -6.93 2.82 42.91
C THR A 28 -7.71 2.96 41.62
N ALA A 29 -7.04 2.71 40.49
CA ALA A 29 -7.68 2.62 39.19
C ALA A 29 -8.67 1.45 39.24
N THR A 30 -9.93 1.74 39.59
CA THR A 30 -11.05 0.87 39.28
C THR A 30 -11.05 0.71 37.77
N ALA A 31 -10.91 -0.54 37.31
CA ALA A 31 -11.07 -0.93 35.91
C ALA A 31 -12.25 -0.16 35.31
N GLN A 32 -11.97 0.74 34.36
CA GLN A 32 -13.00 1.40 33.59
C GLN A 32 -13.83 0.31 32.92
N SER A 33 -15.09 0.22 33.34
CA SER A 33 -16.13 -0.46 32.58
C SER A 33 -16.01 0.00 31.13
N SER A 34 -15.86 -0.95 30.20
CA SER A 34 -15.93 -0.66 28.76
C SER A 34 -17.14 0.25 28.50
N PRO A 35 -16.97 1.41 27.83
CA PRO A 35 -18.05 2.37 27.67
C PRO A 35 -19.26 1.71 27.02
N ASP A 36 -20.47 2.07 27.45
CA ASP A 36 -21.72 1.57 26.87
C ASP A 36 -21.68 1.73 25.33
N PRO A 37 -21.98 0.68 24.53
CA PRO A 37 -22.00 0.77 23.07
C PRO A 37 -22.77 1.98 22.52
N GLN A 38 -23.84 2.41 23.22
CA GLN A 38 -24.59 3.61 22.82
C GLN A 38 -23.78 4.91 22.97
N GLN A 39 -22.99 5.04 24.04
CA GLN A 39 -22.13 6.20 24.26
C GLN A 39 -20.98 6.24 23.25
N GLN A 40 -20.37 5.10 22.92
CA GLN A 40 -19.32 5.02 21.90
C GLN A 40 -19.84 5.44 20.52
N GLN A 41 -21.07 5.04 20.19
CA GLN A 41 -21.67 5.41 18.92
C GLN A 41 -22.04 6.90 18.85
N GLU A 42 -22.49 7.50 19.96
CA GLU A 42 -22.75 8.94 20.06
C GLU A 42 -21.45 9.76 19.96
N GLU A 43 -20.38 9.34 20.64
CA GLU A 43 -19.06 9.97 20.55
C GLU A 43 -18.49 9.88 19.14
N LYS A 44 -18.60 8.71 18.50
CA LYS A 44 -18.20 8.54 17.09
C LYS A 44 -18.99 9.48 16.17
N ALA A 45 -20.30 9.59 16.34
CA ALA A 45 -21.12 10.50 15.53
C ALA A 45 -20.75 11.97 15.74
N LYS A 46 -20.41 12.37 16.98
CA LYS A 46 -19.91 13.73 17.27
C LYS A 46 -18.56 14.00 16.59
N LEU A 47 -17.63 13.05 16.64
CA LEU A 47 -16.34 13.15 15.96
C LEU A 47 -16.51 13.24 14.44
N GLU A 48 -17.36 12.40 13.87
CA GLU A 48 -17.69 12.43 12.44
C GLU A 48 -18.28 13.77 12.00
N LYS A 49 -19.14 14.39 12.83
CA LYS A 49 -19.67 15.73 12.57
C LYS A 49 -18.57 16.79 12.58
N LYS A 50 -17.64 16.74 13.55
CA LYS A 50 -16.47 17.64 13.59
C LYS A 50 -15.58 17.47 12.36
N ALA A 51 -15.32 16.23 11.96
CA ALA A 51 -14.54 15.91 10.77
C ALA A 51 -15.21 16.44 9.48
N ALA A 52 -16.53 16.32 9.35
CA ALA A 52 -17.26 16.87 8.21
C ALA A 52 -17.16 18.41 8.12
N VAL A 53 -17.26 19.11 9.26
CA VAL A 53 -17.07 20.57 9.31
C VAL A 53 -15.64 20.95 8.92
N LEU A 54 -14.64 20.24 9.45
CA LEU A 54 -13.24 20.47 9.10
C LEU A 54 -12.98 20.20 7.61
N LEU A 55 -13.65 19.20 7.01
CA LEU A 55 -13.52 18.89 5.60
C LEU A 55 -14.01 20.02 4.70
N GLU A 56 -15.20 20.57 4.98
CA GLU A 56 -15.71 21.72 4.21
C GLU A 56 -14.82 22.96 4.38
N GLN A 57 -14.27 23.17 5.58
CA GLN A 57 -13.27 24.23 5.80
C GLN A 57 -12.03 24.01 4.93
N VAL A 58 -11.49 22.78 4.89
CA VAL A 58 -10.34 22.43 4.06
C VAL A 58 -10.64 22.65 2.57
N VAL A 59 -11.82 22.26 2.09
CA VAL A 59 -12.24 22.49 0.70
C VAL A 59 -12.30 23.98 0.39
N SER A 60 -12.83 24.80 1.31
CA SER A 60 -12.87 26.25 1.17
C SER A 60 -11.48 26.88 1.15
N GLU A 61 -10.60 26.49 2.08
CA GLU A 61 -9.22 27.00 2.18
C GLU A 61 -8.40 26.60 0.94
N ALA A 62 -8.62 25.40 0.39
CA ALA A 62 -7.93 24.94 -0.81
C ALA A 62 -8.23 25.80 -2.04
N GLY A 63 -9.36 26.51 -2.09
CA GLY A 63 -9.66 27.45 -3.16
C GLY A 63 -8.67 28.62 -3.28
N ALA A 64 -7.93 28.92 -2.21
CA ALA A 64 -6.92 29.97 -2.19
C ALA A 64 -5.53 29.51 -2.66
N LEU A 65 -5.33 28.20 -2.85
CA LEU A 65 -4.09 27.66 -3.43
C LEU A 65 -3.95 28.15 -4.87
N LYS A 66 -2.73 28.38 -5.34
CA LYS A 66 -2.36 28.81 -6.69
C LYS A 66 -2.19 27.64 -7.64
N LEU A 67 -1.62 26.53 -7.17
CA LEU A 67 -1.38 25.35 -8.00
C LEU A 67 -2.67 24.56 -8.23
N PRO A 68 -3.12 24.40 -9.50
CA PRO A 68 -4.31 23.61 -9.83
C PRO A 68 -4.18 22.15 -9.40
N GLU A 69 -2.99 21.55 -9.49
CA GLU A 69 -2.74 20.19 -9.04
C GLU A 69 -3.04 19.99 -7.55
N ASN A 70 -2.70 20.98 -6.70
CA ASN A 70 -2.97 20.91 -5.28
C ASN A 70 -4.47 20.99 -5.01
N ARG A 71 -5.18 21.92 -5.68
CA ARG A 71 -6.64 22.04 -5.60
C ARG A 71 -7.34 20.75 -6.00
N ILE A 72 -6.95 20.15 -7.12
CA ILE A 72 -7.50 18.89 -7.63
C ILE A 72 -7.30 17.76 -6.61
N ARG A 73 -6.11 17.63 -6.00
CA ARG A 73 -5.85 16.59 -4.98
C ARG A 73 -6.75 16.74 -3.76
N VAL A 74 -6.98 17.96 -3.29
CA VAL A 74 -7.90 18.23 -2.17
C VAL A 74 -9.34 17.87 -2.57
N GLN A 75 -9.79 18.27 -3.75
CA GLN A 75 -11.15 17.98 -4.24
C GLN A 75 -11.41 16.49 -4.45
N ILE A 76 -10.44 15.73 -4.99
CA ILE A 76 -10.55 14.26 -5.11
C ILE A 76 -10.70 13.63 -3.72
N ALA A 77 -9.86 14.03 -2.78
CA ALA A 77 -9.90 13.51 -1.41
C ALA A 77 -11.22 13.84 -0.70
N ALA A 78 -11.67 15.09 -0.82
CA ALA A 78 -12.91 15.54 -0.21
C ALA A 78 -14.14 14.90 -0.87
N GLY A 79 -14.13 14.74 -2.20
CA GLY A 79 -15.17 14.02 -2.93
C GLY A 79 -15.30 12.57 -2.49
N ASP A 80 -14.17 11.85 -2.34
CA ASP A 80 -14.14 10.48 -1.81
C ASP A 80 -14.77 10.41 -0.41
N MET A 81 -14.40 11.35 0.47
CA MET A 81 -14.82 11.35 1.87
C MET A 81 -16.26 11.82 2.11
N LEU A 82 -16.79 12.68 1.23
CA LEU A 82 -18.14 13.20 1.35
C LEU A 82 -19.19 12.30 0.71
N TRP A 83 -18.80 11.29 -0.08
CA TRP A 83 -19.75 10.55 -0.91
C TRP A 83 -20.93 9.96 -0.13
N ASP A 84 -20.64 9.22 0.95
CA ASP A 84 -21.67 8.57 1.78
C ASP A 84 -22.56 9.56 2.54
N ARG A 85 -22.10 10.80 2.72
CA ARG A 85 -22.83 11.86 3.45
C ARG A 85 -23.62 12.79 2.53
N SER A 86 -23.04 13.10 1.37
CA SER A 86 -23.60 14.01 0.38
C SER A 86 -23.01 13.70 -1.01
N ALA A 87 -23.60 12.70 -1.67
CA ALA A 87 -23.22 12.30 -3.02
C ALA A 87 -23.29 13.46 -4.02
N THR A 88 -24.26 14.38 -3.87
CA THR A 88 -24.37 15.57 -4.73
C THR A 88 -23.17 16.50 -4.57
N ARG A 89 -22.75 16.79 -3.33
CA ARG A 89 -21.58 17.63 -3.06
C ARG A 89 -20.31 16.96 -3.54
N ALA A 90 -20.16 15.67 -3.27
CA ALA A 90 -19.02 14.87 -3.71
C ALA A 90 -18.89 14.83 -5.25
N ARG A 91 -20.00 14.58 -5.96
CA ARG A 91 -20.06 14.63 -7.43
C ARG A 91 -19.66 16.01 -7.95
N GLY A 92 -20.11 17.08 -7.31
CA GLY A 92 -19.70 18.45 -7.63
C GLY A 92 -18.19 18.63 -7.55
N LEU A 93 -17.58 18.26 -6.42
CA LEU A 93 -16.13 18.38 -6.22
C LEU A 93 -15.32 17.57 -7.24
N LEU A 94 -15.73 16.34 -7.55
CA LEU A 94 -15.06 15.50 -8.54
C LEU A 94 -15.23 16.06 -9.97
N SER A 95 -16.38 16.66 -10.27
CA SER A 95 -16.64 17.30 -11.57
C SER A 95 -15.79 18.57 -11.74
N ASP A 96 -15.70 19.41 -10.71
CA ASP A 96 -14.86 20.60 -10.69
C ASP A 96 -13.37 20.24 -10.86
N ALA A 97 -12.93 19.17 -10.17
CA ALA A 97 -11.58 18.61 -10.32
C ALA A 97 -11.33 18.13 -11.75
N GLY A 98 -12.31 17.49 -12.38
CA GLY A 98 -12.25 17.07 -13.78
C GLY A 98 -12.15 18.23 -14.76
N ALA A 99 -12.89 19.32 -14.52
CA ALA A 99 -12.83 20.52 -15.33
C ALA A 99 -11.44 21.19 -15.24
N MET A 100 -10.91 21.37 -14.02
CA MET A 100 -9.56 21.91 -13.82
C MET A 100 -8.49 21.02 -14.46
N LEU A 101 -8.57 19.70 -14.28
CA LEU A 101 -7.61 18.77 -14.87
C LEU A 101 -7.66 18.82 -16.41
N SER A 102 -8.86 18.93 -17.00
CA SER A 102 -9.02 19.05 -18.45
C SER A 102 -8.33 20.31 -18.97
N GLN A 103 -8.45 21.43 -18.25
CA GLN A 103 -7.74 22.67 -18.58
C GLN A 103 -6.22 22.49 -18.49
N MET A 104 -5.72 21.88 -17.42
CA MET A 104 -4.28 21.59 -17.29
C MET A 104 -3.74 20.69 -18.42
N ILE A 105 -4.52 19.71 -18.88
CA ILE A 105 -4.13 18.84 -20.00
C ILE A 105 -4.06 19.61 -21.33
N LEU A 106 -4.89 20.64 -21.49
CA LEU A 106 -4.87 21.50 -22.67
C LEU A 106 -3.69 22.47 -22.68
N GLU A 107 -3.34 23.01 -21.51
CA GLU A 107 -2.29 24.02 -21.33
C GLU A 107 -0.89 23.44 -21.10
N GLY A 108 -0.79 22.22 -20.56
CA GLY A 108 0.47 21.62 -20.11
C GLY A 108 1.48 21.33 -21.21
N ASP A 109 2.77 21.43 -20.87
CA ASP A 109 3.86 21.12 -21.79
C ASP A 109 4.02 19.60 -21.96
N ARG A 110 3.69 19.13 -23.16
CA ARG A 110 3.76 17.70 -23.51
C ARG A 110 5.18 17.17 -23.63
N THR A 111 6.18 18.05 -23.62
CA THR A 111 7.60 17.68 -23.64
C THR A 111 8.18 17.52 -22.25
N ASP A 112 7.55 18.12 -21.24
CA ASP A 112 7.92 17.94 -19.83
C ASP A 112 7.40 16.59 -19.32
N ARG A 113 8.35 15.73 -18.95
CA ARG A 113 8.06 14.38 -18.46
C ARG A 113 7.40 14.39 -17.08
N ASP A 114 7.79 15.30 -16.20
CA ASP A 114 7.31 15.37 -14.83
C ASP A 114 5.89 15.96 -14.76
N GLU A 115 5.61 16.94 -15.61
CA GLU A 115 4.26 17.46 -15.81
C GLU A 115 3.32 16.37 -16.36
N MET A 116 3.74 15.67 -17.41
CA MET A 116 2.97 14.56 -17.99
C MET A 116 2.72 13.43 -16.99
N GLN A 117 3.70 13.11 -16.13
CA GLN A 117 3.51 12.12 -15.07
C GLN A 117 2.49 12.59 -14.03
N THR A 118 2.52 13.87 -13.67
CA THR A 118 1.59 14.46 -12.71
C THR A 118 0.15 14.47 -13.24
N LEU A 119 -0.05 14.89 -14.50
CA LEU A 119 -1.36 14.85 -15.16
C LEU A 119 -1.94 13.44 -15.22
N ASN A 120 -1.12 12.46 -15.61
CA ASN A 120 -1.55 11.06 -15.66
C ASN A 120 -1.94 10.52 -14.27
N GLN A 121 -1.20 10.89 -13.21
CA GLN A 121 -1.53 10.48 -11.85
C GLN A 121 -2.84 11.11 -11.36
N LEU A 122 -3.01 12.42 -11.52
CA LEU A 122 -4.23 13.12 -11.12
C LEU A 122 -5.45 12.55 -11.85
N ARG A 123 -5.30 12.25 -13.14
CA ARG A 123 -6.33 11.62 -13.95
C ARG A 123 -6.72 10.25 -13.43
N GLN A 124 -5.73 9.40 -13.14
CA GLN A 124 -5.99 8.08 -12.59
C GLN A 124 -6.71 8.17 -11.23
N ASP A 125 -6.20 9.01 -10.32
CA ASP A 125 -6.77 9.18 -8.99
C ASP A 125 -8.22 9.66 -9.07
N LEU A 126 -8.50 10.64 -9.95
CA LEU A 126 -9.83 11.20 -10.16
C LEU A 126 -10.81 10.15 -10.70
N VAL A 127 -10.46 9.50 -11.81
CA VAL A 127 -11.33 8.54 -12.51
C VAL A 127 -11.65 7.34 -11.63
N LEU A 128 -10.63 6.79 -10.95
CA LEU A 128 -10.84 5.63 -10.09
C LEU A 128 -11.59 5.99 -8.81
N THR A 129 -11.40 7.20 -8.27
CA THR A 129 -12.17 7.66 -7.11
C THR A 129 -13.65 7.84 -7.47
N ALA A 130 -13.94 8.49 -8.59
CA ALA A 130 -15.32 8.59 -9.08
C ALA A 130 -15.92 7.20 -9.35
N GLY A 131 -15.20 6.31 -10.04
CA GLY A 131 -15.70 4.98 -10.39
C GLY A 131 -15.95 4.03 -9.22
N ARG A 132 -15.31 4.25 -8.05
CA ARG A 132 -15.64 3.52 -6.82
C ARG A 132 -17.05 3.82 -6.31
N HIS A 133 -17.57 4.99 -6.68
CA HIS A 133 -18.78 5.54 -6.10
C HIS A 133 -19.92 5.68 -7.11
N ASP A 134 -19.58 6.02 -8.36
CA ASP A 134 -20.49 6.23 -9.47
C ASP A 134 -19.80 5.88 -10.79
N ALA A 135 -20.28 4.79 -11.41
CA ALA A 135 -19.74 4.29 -12.67
C ALA A 135 -19.89 5.31 -13.82
N GLU A 136 -21.02 6.00 -13.91
CA GLU A 136 -21.29 6.97 -14.96
C GLU A 136 -20.36 8.17 -14.85
N LEU A 137 -20.18 8.70 -13.64
CA LEU A 137 -19.24 9.78 -13.36
C LEU A 137 -17.80 9.37 -13.69
N GLY A 138 -17.39 8.15 -13.31
CA GLY A 138 -16.06 7.61 -13.64
C GLY A 138 -15.80 7.60 -15.15
N TYR A 139 -16.74 7.10 -15.94
CA TYR A 139 -16.63 7.10 -17.41
C TYR A 139 -16.77 8.48 -18.05
N GLN A 140 -17.57 9.39 -17.45
CA GLN A 140 -17.65 10.77 -17.90
C GLN A 140 -16.29 11.46 -17.73
N LEU A 141 -15.68 11.36 -16.55
CA LEU A 141 -14.38 11.94 -16.24
C LEU A 141 -13.25 11.30 -17.05
N LEU A 142 -13.31 9.99 -17.29
CA LEU A 142 -12.37 9.30 -18.19
C LEU A 142 -12.38 9.93 -19.59
N ARG A 143 -13.56 10.25 -20.13
CA ARG A 143 -13.71 10.86 -21.46
C ARG A 143 -13.35 12.34 -21.47
N SER A 144 -13.82 13.12 -20.51
CA SER A 144 -13.59 14.57 -20.49
C SER A 144 -12.13 14.94 -20.28
N THR A 145 -11.39 14.12 -19.52
CA THR A 145 -9.96 14.34 -19.23
C THR A 145 -9.04 13.59 -20.19
N GLN A 146 -9.55 13.07 -21.31
CA GLN A 146 -8.73 12.34 -22.26
C GLN A 146 -7.70 13.30 -22.92
N PRO A 147 -6.40 12.99 -22.87
CA PRO A 147 -5.41 13.78 -23.60
C PRO A 147 -5.74 13.77 -25.09
N GLN A 148 -5.76 14.94 -25.73
CA GLN A 148 -5.94 15.00 -27.18
C GLN A 148 -4.72 14.38 -27.87
N THR A 149 -4.86 13.12 -28.30
CA THR A 149 -3.92 12.50 -29.21
C THR A 149 -4.14 13.15 -30.57
N ASN A 150 -3.25 14.05 -30.97
CA ASN A 150 -3.23 14.52 -32.35
C ASN A 150 -2.99 13.29 -33.25
N THR A 151 -4.05 12.81 -33.89
CA THR A 151 -4.02 11.77 -34.91
C THR A 151 -3.44 12.27 -36.23
N THR A 152 -2.84 13.47 -36.27
CA THR A 152 -2.20 14.07 -37.44
C THR A 152 -0.70 13.81 -37.53
N ASN A 153 -0.24 12.62 -37.16
CA ASN A 153 1.06 12.12 -37.61
C ASN A 153 0.89 10.78 -38.36
N ALA A 154 0.41 10.90 -39.59
CA ALA A 154 0.56 9.91 -40.66
C ALA A 154 2.04 9.77 -41.12
N GLY A 155 2.98 9.77 -40.18
CA GLY A 155 4.42 9.66 -40.43
C GLY A 155 4.99 8.49 -39.63
N GLY A 156 5.32 7.41 -40.33
CA GLY A 156 5.72 6.13 -39.77
C GLY A 156 6.87 6.22 -38.78
N GLY A 157 6.57 5.96 -37.52
CA GLY A 157 7.53 5.70 -36.47
C GLY A 157 6.86 4.84 -35.40
N ARG A 158 7.22 3.56 -35.33
CA ARG A 158 6.74 2.60 -34.33
C ARG A 158 7.01 3.15 -32.92
N ARG A 159 6.02 3.81 -32.31
CA ARG A 159 5.94 3.88 -30.86
C ARG A 159 5.38 2.54 -30.42
N VAL A 160 6.22 1.67 -29.86
CA VAL A 160 5.77 0.63 -28.93
C VAL A 160 5.29 1.39 -27.68
N GLY A 161 4.16 2.07 -27.82
CA GLY A 161 3.62 2.99 -26.83
C GLY A 161 2.73 2.21 -25.88
N PHE A 162 3.03 2.31 -24.59
CA PHE A 162 2.05 2.10 -23.53
C PHE A 162 0.75 2.82 -23.95
N ASP A 163 -0.40 2.15 -23.90
CA ASP A 163 -1.71 2.79 -24.04
C ASP A 163 -2.21 3.15 -22.63
N PRO A 164 -1.85 4.32 -22.07
CA PRO A 164 -2.30 4.73 -20.75
C PRO A 164 -3.81 4.91 -20.69
N GLN A 165 -4.47 5.16 -21.83
CA GLN A 165 -5.92 5.30 -21.89
C GLN A 165 -6.60 3.96 -21.68
N GLY A 166 -6.26 2.97 -22.51
CA GLY A 166 -6.81 1.61 -22.39
C GLY A 166 -6.54 1.02 -21.01
N ASN A 167 -5.34 1.18 -20.46
CA ASN A 167 -5.03 0.67 -19.12
C ASN A 167 -5.88 1.31 -18.01
N LEU A 168 -6.13 2.62 -18.07
CA LEU A 168 -6.98 3.28 -17.09
C LEU A 168 -8.44 2.81 -17.19
N GLU A 169 -8.95 2.64 -18.41
CA GLU A 169 -10.31 2.12 -18.63
C GLU A 169 -10.49 0.70 -18.07
N GLN A 170 -9.49 -0.17 -18.25
CA GLN A 170 -9.50 -1.52 -17.67
C GLN A 170 -9.48 -1.48 -16.14
N ASN A 171 -8.73 -0.56 -15.55
CA ASN A 171 -8.72 -0.38 -14.09
C ASN A 171 -10.04 0.20 -13.57
N LEU A 172 -10.67 1.11 -14.32
CA LEU A 172 -12.00 1.64 -14.00
C LEU A 172 -13.05 0.53 -14.04
N LEU A 173 -13.07 -0.28 -15.10
CA LEU A 173 -14.01 -1.40 -15.22
C LEU A 173 -13.88 -2.40 -14.06
N ALA A 174 -12.66 -2.73 -13.66
CA ALA A 174 -12.42 -3.60 -12.51
C ALA A 174 -12.83 -2.95 -11.17
N THR A 175 -12.66 -1.63 -11.05
CA THR A 175 -13.10 -0.86 -9.88
C THR A 175 -14.63 -0.88 -9.77
N ILE A 176 -15.31 -0.62 -10.88
CA ILE A 176 -16.78 -0.66 -10.96
C ILE A 176 -17.29 -2.07 -10.67
N ALA A 177 -16.63 -3.13 -11.13
CA ALA A 177 -17.06 -4.49 -10.82
C ALA A 177 -17.12 -4.79 -9.32
N ALA A 178 -16.28 -4.11 -8.51
CA ALA A 178 -16.31 -4.24 -7.07
C ALA A 178 -17.46 -3.46 -6.41
N THR A 179 -18.09 -2.49 -7.07
CA THR A 179 -19.07 -1.59 -6.43
C THR A 179 -20.44 -1.63 -7.12
N ASP A 180 -20.46 -1.67 -8.45
CA ASP A 180 -21.64 -1.91 -9.30
C ASP A 180 -21.37 -3.05 -10.30
N PRO A 181 -21.61 -4.31 -9.88
CA PRO A 181 -21.38 -5.47 -10.74
C PRO A 181 -22.28 -5.49 -11.99
N LYS A 182 -23.47 -4.89 -11.95
CA LYS A 182 -24.41 -4.88 -13.09
C LYS A 182 -23.86 -4.01 -14.22
N VAL A 183 -23.36 -2.83 -13.91
CA VAL A 183 -22.74 -1.96 -14.91
C VAL A 183 -21.46 -2.60 -15.47
N ALA A 184 -20.64 -3.22 -14.62
CA ALA A 184 -19.46 -3.94 -15.08
C ALA A 184 -19.80 -5.10 -16.03
N TYR A 185 -20.83 -5.89 -15.72
CA TYR A 185 -21.37 -6.93 -16.61
C TYR A 185 -21.78 -6.34 -17.96
N GLN A 186 -22.58 -5.28 -17.96
CA GLN A 186 -23.07 -4.65 -19.20
C GLN A 186 -21.91 -4.18 -20.07
N LYS A 187 -20.94 -3.48 -19.48
CA LYS A 187 -19.76 -2.95 -20.20
C LYS A 187 -18.86 -4.06 -20.74
N ALA A 188 -18.56 -5.07 -19.93
CA ALA A 188 -17.76 -6.20 -20.38
C ALA A 188 -18.47 -7.00 -21.49
N SER A 189 -19.79 -7.18 -21.37
CA SER A 189 -20.62 -7.84 -22.38
C SER A 189 -20.65 -7.05 -23.68
N GLU A 190 -20.82 -5.73 -23.63
CA GLU A 190 -20.80 -4.84 -24.80
C GLU A 190 -19.44 -4.89 -25.52
N ALA A 191 -18.33 -4.86 -24.78
CA ALA A 191 -16.98 -4.97 -25.35
C ALA A 191 -16.80 -6.30 -26.10
N LEU A 192 -17.22 -7.42 -25.49
CA LEU A 192 -17.16 -8.74 -26.14
C LEU A 192 -18.03 -8.85 -27.40
N ASP A 193 -19.15 -8.10 -27.49
CA ASP A 193 -19.96 -8.05 -28.72
C ASP A 193 -19.28 -7.27 -29.84
N LYS A 194 -18.45 -6.28 -29.50
CA LYS A 194 -17.64 -5.51 -30.44
C LYS A 194 -16.35 -6.23 -30.86
N GLY A 195 -16.08 -7.43 -30.33
CA GLY A 195 -14.83 -8.16 -30.56
C GLY A 195 -13.65 -7.60 -29.74
N GLU A 196 -13.92 -6.81 -28.71
CA GLU A 196 -12.92 -6.31 -27.78
C GLU A 196 -12.77 -7.27 -26.59
N TYR A 197 -11.55 -7.44 -26.10
CA TYR A 197 -11.22 -8.37 -25.01
C TYR A 197 -10.66 -7.60 -23.81
N PRO A 198 -11.51 -7.14 -22.86
CA PRO A 198 -11.04 -6.40 -21.71
C PRO A 198 -10.06 -7.21 -20.86
N THR A 199 -8.85 -6.71 -20.64
CA THR A 199 -7.86 -7.37 -19.76
C THR A 199 -8.34 -7.47 -18.31
N ALA A 200 -9.30 -6.63 -17.91
CA ALA A 200 -9.98 -6.69 -16.61
C ALA A 200 -11.00 -7.82 -16.50
N LEU A 201 -11.33 -8.56 -17.57
CA LEU A 201 -12.41 -9.54 -17.59
C LEU A 201 -12.31 -10.60 -16.49
N ASN A 202 -11.11 -11.11 -16.18
CA ASN A 202 -10.94 -12.06 -15.07
C ASN A 202 -11.35 -11.44 -13.72
N ARG A 203 -10.97 -10.18 -13.45
CA ARG A 203 -11.35 -9.47 -12.22
C ARG A 203 -12.86 -9.21 -12.17
N VAL A 204 -13.47 -8.87 -13.31
CA VAL A 204 -14.93 -8.68 -13.41
C VAL A 204 -15.66 -9.99 -13.11
N LEU A 205 -15.24 -11.10 -13.74
CA LEU A 205 -15.81 -12.42 -13.49
C LEU A 205 -15.66 -12.84 -12.04
N ALA A 206 -14.50 -12.63 -11.42
CA ALA A 206 -14.28 -12.94 -10.00
C ALA A 206 -15.22 -12.14 -9.07
N GLN A 207 -15.41 -10.85 -9.34
CA GLN A 207 -16.36 -10.03 -8.57
C GLN A 207 -17.80 -10.49 -8.79
N LEU A 208 -18.21 -10.74 -10.04
CA LEU A 208 -19.55 -11.23 -10.35
C LEU A 208 -19.81 -12.59 -9.71
N GLN A 209 -18.85 -13.51 -9.73
CA GLN A 209 -18.99 -14.82 -9.08
C GLN A 209 -19.38 -14.69 -7.61
N SER A 210 -18.87 -13.68 -6.91
CA SER A 210 -19.16 -13.43 -5.50
C SER A 210 -20.42 -12.58 -5.24
N LYS A 211 -20.86 -11.76 -6.21
CA LYS A 211 -21.90 -10.73 -6.00
C LYS A 211 -23.16 -10.89 -6.86
N ASP A 212 -23.04 -11.54 -8.01
CA ASP A 212 -24.10 -11.74 -9.01
C ASP A 212 -23.82 -13.01 -9.83
N GLU A 213 -24.26 -14.16 -9.30
CA GLU A 213 -24.01 -15.47 -9.89
C GLU A 213 -24.62 -15.62 -11.30
N GLU A 214 -25.77 -14.98 -11.55
CA GLU A 214 -26.44 -15.06 -12.85
C GLU A 214 -25.66 -14.28 -13.92
N ALA A 215 -25.26 -13.05 -13.62
CA ALA A 215 -24.43 -12.25 -14.51
C ALA A 215 -23.06 -12.90 -14.73
N PHE A 216 -22.49 -13.54 -13.71
CA PHE A 216 -21.28 -14.34 -13.83
C PHE A 216 -21.44 -15.48 -14.85
N LYS A 217 -22.48 -16.32 -14.73
CA LYS A 217 -22.73 -17.43 -15.66
C LYS A 217 -22.82 -16.93 -17.10
N LYS A 218 -23.68 -15.94 -17.34
CA LYS A 218 -23.88 -15.33 -18.67
C LYS A 218 -22.60 -14.75 -19.25
N LEU A 219 -21.84 -13.97 -18.47
CA LEU A 219 -20.60 -13.37 -18.96
C LEU A 219 -19.50 -14.42 -19.18
N SER A 220 -19.41 -15.43 -18.32
CA SER A 220 -18.43 -16.51 -18.45
C SER A 220 -18.66 -17.33 -19.72
N GLU A 221 -19.91 -17.73 -19.99
CA GLU A 221 -20.29 -18.46 -21.21
C GLU A 221 -19.99 -17.63 -22.45
N LYS A 222 -20.34 -16.34 -22.43
CA LYS A 222 -20.05 -15.42 -23.54
C LYS A 222 -18.56 -15.25 -23.77
N ALA A 223 -17.78 -15.02 -22.71
CA ALA A 223 -16.33 -14.87 -22.79
C ALA A 223 -15.67 -16.12 -23.38
N LEU A 224 -16.05 -17.30 -22.90
CA LEU A 224 -15.52 -18.57 -23.39
C LEU A 224 -15.92 -18.83 -24.84
N GLY A 225 -17.18 -18.59 -25.22
CA GLY A 225 -17.62 -18.72 -26.61
C GLY A 225 -16.87 -17.79 -27.56
N ARG A 226 -16.60 -16.55 -27.15
CA ARG A 226 -15.80 -15.58 -27.93
C ARG A 226 -14.32 -15.97 -27.99
N LEU A 227 -13.72 -16.42 -26.89
CA LEU A 227 -12.31 -16.82 -26.86
C LEU A 227 -12.06 -18.12 -27.64
N GLY A 228 -13.00 -19.07 -27.59
CA GLY A 228 -12.89 -20.34 -28.32
C GLY A 228 -13.06 -20.20 -29.84
N SER A 229 -13.74 -19.15 -30.30
CA SER A 229 -13.89 -18.84 -31.73
C SER A 229 -12.81 -17.90 -32.29
N GLU A 230 -12.07 -17.23 -31.41
CA GLU A 230 -11.06 -16.23 -31.78
C GLU A 230 -9.71 -16.87 -32.08
N ASN A 231 -8.98 -16.32 -33.06
CA ASN A 231 -7.61 -16.75 -33.30
C ASN A 231 -6.64 -16.02 -32.36
N LEU A 232 -6.22 -16.70 -31.30
CA LEU A 232 -5.28 -16.19 -30.29
C LEU A 232 -3.92 -15.77 -30.86
N LEU A 233 -3.57 -16.21 -32.07
CA LEU A 233 -2.33 -15.76 -32.72
C LEU A 233 -2.47 -14.38 -33.36
N THR A 234 -3.65 -13.99 -33.82
CA THR A 234 -3.86 -12.68 -34.46
C THR A 234 -4.33 -11.62 -33.47
N THR A 235 -5.00 -12.03 -32.38
CA THR A 235 -5.63 -11.10 -31.43
C THR A 235 -4.91 -11.16 -30.08
N ARG A 236 -4.03 -10.18 -29.85
CA ARG A 236 -3.13 -10.16 -28.68
C ARG A 236 -3.89 -10.05 -27.37
N GLU A 237 -4.97 -9.26 -27.36
CA GLU A 237 -5.82 -9.01 -26.21
C GLU A 237 -6.57 -10.30 -25.81
N ALA A 238 -7.09 -11.05 -26.79
CA ALA A 238 -7.72 -12.35 -26.57
C ALA A 238 -6.73 -13.36 -25.97
N ALA A 239 -5.50 -13.43 -26.50
CA ALA A 239 -4.43 -14.25 -25.94
C ALA A 239 -4.10 -13.87 -24.49
N SER A 240 -4.01 -12.56 -24.19
CA SER A 240 -3.75 -12.08 -22.83
C SER A 240 -4.89 -12.43 -21.87
N VAL A 241 -6.14 -12.29 -22.29
CA VAL A 241 -7.31 -12.64 -21.47
C VAL A 241 -7.36 -14.14 -21.23
N ALA A 242 -7.12 -14.97 -22.25
CA ALA A 242 -7.05 -16.42 -22.12
C ALA A 242 -6.03 -16.84 -21.06
N LEU A 243 -4.81 -16.32 -21.12
CA LEU A 243 -3.79 -16.59 -20.10
C LEU A 243 -4.25 -16.13 -18.71
N ASN A 244 -4.77 -14.91 -18.58
CA ASN A 244 -5.21 -14.37 -17.29
C ASN A 244 -6.33 -15.20 -16.65
N LEU A 245 -7.16 -15.87 -17.44
CA LEU A 245 -8.21 -16.78 -16.95
C LEU A 245 -7.65 -18.16 -16.57
N LEU A 246 -6.55 -18.60 -17.19
CA LEU A 246 -5.89 -19.88 -16.88
C LEU A 246 -4.97 -19.80 -15.65
N LEU A 247 -4.30 -18.68 -15.39
CA LEU A 247 -3.35 -18.58 -14.28
C LEU A 247 -3.90 -19.03 -12.90
N PRO A 248 -5.13 -18.66 -12.51
CA PRO A 248 -5.69 -19.06 -11.20
C PRO A 248 -5.99 -20.56 -11.05
N GLY A 249 -6.12 -21.30 -12.16
CA GLY A 249 -6.61 -22.69 -12.17
C GLY A 249 -8.14 -22.82 -12.26
N PRO A 250 -8.66 -24.06 -12.37
CA PRO A 250 -10.09 -24.31 -12.37
C PRO A 250 -10.71 -24.07 -10.99
N ARG A 251 -12.02 -23.80 -10.98
CA ARG A 251 -12.84 -23.66 -9.77
C ARG A 251 -12.84 -24.95 -8.97
N VAL A 252 -12.54 -24.83 -7.67
CA VAL A 252 -12.67 -25.94 -6.73
C VAL A 252 -14.15 -26.14 -6.39
N THR A 253 -14.78 -27.17 -6.92
CA THR A 253 -16.11 -27.63 -6.48
C THR A 253 -15.95 -28.45 -5.20
N GLY A 254 -16.63 -28.07 -4.13
CA GLY A 254 -16.40 -28.62 -2.79
C GLY A 254 -16.63 -30.13 -2.65
N THR A 255 -15.53 -30.89 -2.57
CA THR A 255 -15.40 -32.22 -1.95
C THR A 255 -14.04 -32.37 -1.26
N ALA A 256 -13.61 -31.36 -0.52
CA ALA A 256 -12.50 -31.47 0.44
C ALA A 256 -12.88 -30.85 1.80
N SER A 257 -14.08 -31.19 2.29
CA SER A 257 -14.41 -31.03 3.71
C SER A 257 -13.81 -32.21 4.48
N ASN A 258 -12.53 -32.08 4.84
CA ASN A 258 -11.92 -32.64 6.07
C ASN A 258 -10.41 -32.39 6.06
N GLN A 259 -9.99 -31.14 6.26
CA GLN A 259 -8.79 -30.86 7.03
C GLN A 259 -9.05 -29.68 7.96
N THR A 260 -8.97 -30.01 9.24
CA THR A 260 -9.19 -29.19 10.40
C THR A 260 -8.09 -28.13 10.53
N THR A 261 -8.52 -26.92 10.89
CA THR A 261 -7.78 -25.89 11.67
C THR A 261 -6.67 -25.11 10.94
N GLN A 262 -6.81 -23.77 11.01
CA GLN A 262 -5.93 -22.69 10.52
C GLN A 262 -6.08 -22.33 9.04
N ALA A 263 -7.14 -21.56 8.76
CA ALA A 263 -7.31 -20.87 7.48
C ALA A 263 -6.23 -19.80 7.28
N ASN A 264 -5.14 -20.17 6.60
CA ASN A 264 -4.23 -19.23 5.98
C ASN A 264 -5.00 -18.36 4.97
N THR A 265 -4.97 -17.05 5.16
CA THR A 265 -5.61 -16.02 4.32
C THR A 265 -5.14 -16.03 2.85
N THR A 266 -4.09 -16.78 2.53
CA THR A 266 -3.55 -17.01 1.18
C THR A 266 -4.43 -17.93 0.33
N ASN A 267 -5.03 -18.97 0.92
CA ASN A 267 -5.84 -19.94 0.16
C ASN A 267 -7.23 -19.38 -0.19
N ALA A 268 -7.79 -18.51 0.64
CA ALA A 268 -9.07 -17.84 0.36
C ALA A 268 -8.98 -16.84 -0.82
N ARG A 269 -7.84 -16.14 -0.97
CA ARG A 269 -7.61 -15.24 -2.12
C ARG A 269 -7.48 -15.99 -3.44
N ASN A 270 -6.76 -17.12 -3.46
CA ASN A 270 -6.58 -17.92 -4.68
C ASN A 270 -7.91 -18.50 -5.18
N ASN A 271 -8.77 -18.98 -4.28
CA ASN A 271 -10.09 -19.50 -4.63
C ASN A 271 -11.04 -18.41 -5.18
N SER A 272 -10.90 -17.16 -4.72
CA SER A 272 -11.74 -16.03 -5.20
C SER A 272 -11.42 -15.55 -6.62
N THR A 273 -10.28 -15.98 -7.19
CA THR A 273 -9.86 -15.62 -8.55
C THR A 273 -10.03 -16.74 -9.57
N GLN A 274 -10.43 -17.94 -9.12
CA GLN A 274 -10.71 -19.09 -9.97
C GLN A 274 -12.14 -18.97 -10.51
N VAL A 275 -12.26 -18.68 -11.80
CA VAL A 275 -13.56 -18.41 -12.45
C VAL A 275 -13.98 -19.50 -13.44
N LEU A 276 -13.04 -20.33 -13.92
CA LEU A 276 -13.33 -21.35 -14.92
C LEU A 276 -13.86 -22.64 -14.28
N SER A 277 -14.86 -23.30 -14.87
CA SER A 277 -15.13 -24.70 -14.51
C SER A 277 -13.96 -25.59 -14.95
N GLU A 278 -13.85 -26.81 -14.43
CA GLU A 278 -12.82 -27.75 -14.87
C GLU A 278 -12.86 -28.01 -16.38
N SER A 279 -14.06 -28.20 -16.95
CA SER A 279 -14.25 -28.35 -18.40
C SER A 279 -13.81 -27.12 -19.20
N ALA A 280 -14.25 -25.92 -18.77
CA ALA A 280 -13.88 -24.67 -19.45
C ALA A 280 -12.38 -24.37 -19.34
N TYR A 281 -11.78 -24.74 -18.21
CA TYR A 281 -10.34 -24.63 -17.98
C TYR A 281 -9.57 -25.52 -18.95
N HIS A 282 -9.98 -26.79 -19.05
CA HIS A 282 -9.40 -27.76 -19.97
C HIS A 282 -9.47 -27.27 -21.42
N ASP A 283 -10.64 -26.86 -21.90
CA ASP A 283 -10.83 -26.43 -23.29
C ASP A 283 -10.03 -25.16 -23.62
N LEU A 284 -10.01 -24.17 -22.72
CA LEU A 284 -9.23 -22.96 -22.91
C LEU A 284 -7.72 -23.24 -22.86
N LEU A 285 -7.28 -24.15 -21.99
CA LEU A 285 -5.88 -24.56 -21.87
C LEU A 285 -5.42 -25.28 -23.15
N ASP A 286 -6.24 -26.18 -23.70
CA ASP A 286 -5.90 -26.88 -24.95
C ASP A 286 -5.80 -25.92 -26.14
N ASN A 287 -6.75 -24.97 -26.25
CA ASN A 287 -6.71 -23.92 -27.26
C ASN A 287 -5.45 -23.03 -27.13
N ALA A 288 -5.09 -22.64 -25.91
CA ALA A 288 -3.90 -21.84 -25.65
C ALA A 288 -2.60 -22.61 -25.98
N ILE A 289 -2.52 -23.89 -25.63
CA ILE A 289 -1.39 -24.78 -25.98
C ILE A 289 -1.28 -24.90 -27.51
N THR A 290 -2.39 -25.19 -28.19
CA THR A 290 -2.44 -25.33 -29.64
C THR A 290 -1.90 -24.08 -30.33
N ALA A 291 -2.31 -22.89 -29.88
CA ALA A 291 -1.76 -21.63 -30.38
C ALA A 291 -0.27 -21.48 -30.04
N ALA A 292 0.14 -21.72 -28.79
CA ALA A 292 1.52 -21.57 -28.32
C ALA A 292 2.54 -22.46 -29.05
N LEU A 293 2.15 -23.68 -29.44
CA LEU A 293 3.03 -24.63 -30.13
C LEU A 293 3.47 -24.14 -31.53
N ASN A 294 2.77 -23.15 -32.10
CA ASN A 294 3.17 -22.47 -33.33
C ASN A 294 4.40 -21.55 -33.15
N ALA A 295 4.89 -21.35 -31.93
CA ALA A 295 6.03 -20.48 -31.69
C ALA A 295 7.32 -21.02 -32.34
N THR A 296 7.96 -20.26 -33.22
CA THR A 296 9.32 -20.55 -33.73
C THR A 296 10.40 -19.80 -32.96
N SER A 297 11.65 -20.26 -33.05
CA SER A 297 12.80 -19.59 -32.44
C SER A 297 13.04 -18.23 -33.09
N LEU A 298 13.56 -17.27 -32.32
CA LEU A 298 14.20 -16.11 -32.92
C LEU A 298 15.49 -16.66 -33.52
N GLY A 299 15.57 -16.76 -34.85
CA GLY A 299 16.80 -17.19 -35.52
C GLY A 299 18.01 -16.37 -35.02
N PRO A 300 19.23 -16.93 -35.12
CA PRO A 300 20.45 -16.23 -34.71
C PRO A 300 20.65 -15.00 -35.61
N GLY A 301 20.12 -13.84 -35.20
CA GLY A 301 20.21 -12.63 -36.01
C GLY A 301 19.45 -11.39 -35.53
N ASN A 302 18.55 -11.49 -34.54
CA ASN A 302 17.74 -10.32 -34.15
C ASN A 302 17.91 -9.82 -32.70
N ASN A 303 18.92 -10.31 -31.98
CA ASN A 303 19.41 -9.66 -30.77
C ASN A 303 20.44 -8.58 -31.17
N ASN A 304 19.97 -7.50 -31.78
CA ASN A 304 20.78 -6.28 -31.92
C ASN A 304 20.23 -5.21 -30.97
N ARG A 305 20.35 -5.48 -29.66
CA ARG A 305 20.58 -4.44 -28.66
C ARG A 305 22.10 -4.26 -28.63
N GLY A 306 22.56 -3.18 -29.24
CA GLY A 306 23.93 -3.04 -29.71
C GLY A 306 25.02 -2.98 -28.64
N ALA A 307 26.23 -3.31 -29.07
CA ALA A 307 27.48 -2.71 -28.62
C ALA A 307 28.61 -3.15 -29.59
N GLY A 308 29.07 -2.24 -30.44
CA GLY A 308 30.23 -2.44 -31.31
C GLY A 308 30.62 -1.13 -31.99
N PRO A 309 31.81 -0.57 -31.72
CA PRO A 309 32.22 0.74 -32.23
C PRO A 309 32.68 0.61 -33.69
N GLY A 310 31.90 1.14 -34.63
CA GLY A 310 32.28 1.17 -36.04
C GLY A 310 31.09 1.27 -37.00
N GLY A 311 30.28 2.32 -36.87
CA GLY A 311 29.16 2.56 -37.77
C GLY A 311 29.62 2.91 -39.18
N ARG A 312 29.28 2.07 -40.17
CA ARG A 312 29.19 2.49 -41.57
C ARG A 312 27.72 2.59 -41.98
N PHE A 313 27.37 3.79 -42.43
CA PHE A 313 26.09 4.21 -42.96
C PHE A 313 25.53 3.21 -43.99
N ARG A 314 24.27 2.81 -43.80
CA ARG A 314 23.46 2.15 -44.83
C ARG A 314 22.30 3.10 -45.17
N PRO A 315 22.04 3.40 -46.45
CA PRO A 315 21.10 4.46 -46.84
C PRO A 315 19.65 4.06 -46.56
N PRO A 316 18.73 5.03 -46.40
CA PRO A 316 17.35 4.76 -46.03
C PRO A 316 16.59 4.21 -47.23
N SER A 317 16.32 2.91 -47.24
CA SER A 317 15.32 2.35 -48.14
C SER A 317 13.93 2.66 -47.59
N ASN A 318 13.27 3.65 -48.18
CA ASN A 318 11.82 3.87 -48.14
C ASN A 318 11.10 2.60 -48.64
N LYS A 319 10.83 1.66 -47.74
CA LYS A 319 9.76 0.68 -47.91
C LYS A 319 8.99 0.62 -46.61
N GLN A 320 7.85 1.27 -46.65
CA GLN A 320 6.74 1.12 -45.73
C GLN A 320 6.30 -0.35 -45.79
N THR A 321 6.90 -1.20 -44.95
CA THR A 321 6.39 -2.55 -44.69
C THR A 321 5.71 -2.55 -43.33
N THR A 322 4.41 -2.79 -43.38
CA THR A 322 3.64 -3.53 -42.37
C THR A 322 4.57 -4.38 -41.51
N THR A 323 4.48 -4.30 -40.18
CA THR A 323 4.86 -5.45 -39.36
C THR A 323 4.04 -6.62 -39.89
N ASP A 324 4.65 -7.48 -40.71
CA ASP A 324 3.94 -8.58 -41.36
C ASP A 324 3.20 -9.38 -40.28
N ASP A 325 1.92 -9.68 -40.53
CA ASP A 325 1.06 -10.41 -39.60
C ASP A 325 1.71 -11.68 -39.04
N ALA A 326 2.63 -12.29 -39.81
CA ALA A 326 3.47 -13.40 -39.39
C ALA A 326 4.33 -13.09 -38.15
N GLN A 327 4.95 -11.90 -38.08
CA GLN A 327 5.76 -11.48 -36.93
C GLN A 327 4.88 -11.26 -35.68
N ASN A 328 3.69 -10.68 -35.86
CA ASN A 328 2.75 -10.47 -34.75
C ASN A 328 2.21 -11.81 -34.22
N ARG A 329 1.83 -12.74 -35.11
CA ARG A 329 1.47 -14.11 -34.74
C ARG A 329 2.58 -14.82 -33.98
N GLN A 330 3.81 -14.64 -34.44
CA GLN A 330 4.98 -15.25 -33.82
C GLN A 330 5.29 -14.66 -32.44
N ASN A 331 5.05 -13.36 -32.22
CA ASN A 331 5.17 -12.73 -30.91
C ASN A 331 4.06 -13.20 -29.95
N ASN A 332 2.83 -13.34 -30.44
CA ASN A 332 1.70 -13.82 -29.67
C ASN A 332 1.87 -15.29 -29.26
N ALA A 333 2.30 -16.17 -30.19
CA ALA A 333 2.61 -17.57 -29.88
C ALA A 333 3.67 -17.71 -28.78
N ARG A 334 4.73 -16.89 -28.82
CA ARG A 334 5.76 -16.88 -27.77
C ARG A 334 5.21 -16.39 -26.44
N THR A 335 4.40 -15.33 -26.46
CA THR A 335 3.75 -14.78 -25.25
C THR A 335 2.87 -15.84 -24.57
N LEU A 336 2.08 -16.58 -25.36
CA LEU A 336 1.29 -17.72 -24.88
C LEU A 336 2.19 -18.79 -24.27
N LEU A 337 3.26 -19.20 -24.95
CA LEU A 337 4.17 -20.22 -24.45
C LEU A 337 4.87 -19.80 -23.14
N PHE A 338 5.30 -18.55 -23.02
CA PHE A 338 5.85 -18.01 -21.78
C PHE A 338 4.82 -18.00 -20.65
N GLY A 339 3.56 -17.67 -20.95
CA GLY A 339 2.47 -17.73 -19.98
C GLY A 339 2.19 -19.16 -19.49
N LEU A 340 2.20 -20.13 -20.40
CA LEU A 340 1.99 -21.55 -20.09
C LEU A 340 3.09 -22.15 -19.21
N ALA A 341 4.29 -21.57 -19.20
CA ALA A 341 5.36 -22.01 -18.30
C ALA A 341 4.98 -21.88 -16.82
N ALA A 342 4.10 -20.94 -16.48
CA ALA A 342 3.61 -20.74 -15.12
C ALA A 342 2.56 -21.76 -14.67
N VAL A 343 1.97 -22.52 -15.61
CA VAL A 343 0.90 -23.50 -15.35
C VAL A 343 1.27 -24.93 -15.74
N LEU A 344 2.57 -25.25 -15.82
CA LEU A 344 3.05 -26.59 -16.22
C LEU A 344 2.49 -27.72 -15.36
N THR A 345 2.37 -27.52 -14.04
CA THR A 345 1.79 -28.53 -13.14
C THR A 345 0.32 -28.76 -13.45
N GLN A 346 -0.42 -27.72 -13.81
CA GLN A 346 -1.82 -27.83 -14.22
C GLN A 346 -1.91 -28.50 -15.60
N ILE A 347 -0.96 -28.29 -16.51
CA ILE A 347 -0.89 -29.05 -17.77
C ILE A 347 -0.67 -30.54 -17.47
N ASP A 348 0.24 -30.89 -16.55
CA ASP A 348 0.44 -32.30 -16.16
C ASP A 348 -0.85 -32.94 -15.60
N GLN A 349 -1.65 -32.15 -14.89
CA GLN A 349 -2.86 -32.64 -14.24
C GLN A 349 -4.07 -32.75 -15.19
N TYR A 350 -4.28 -31.74 -16.04
CA TYR A 350 -5.51 -31.61 -16.84
C TYR A 350 -5.31 -31.96 -18.32
N LEU A 351 -4.08 -31.89 -18.85
CA LEU A 351 -3.73 -32.25 -20.23
C LEU A 351 -2.38 -33.01 -20.27
N PRO A 352 -2.26 -34.15 -19.56
CA PRO A 352 -1.00 -34.89 -19.45
C PRO A 352 -0.40 -35.27 -20.81
N GLU A 353 -1.24 -35.55 -21.80
CA GLU A 353 -0.86 -35.87 -23.18
C GLU A 353 -0.17 -34.72 -23.92
N ARG A 354 -0.40 -33.47 -23.51
CA ARG A 354 0.24 -32.27 -24.09
C ARG A 354 1.52 -31.86 -23.37
N SER A 355 1.70 -32.27 -22.11
CA SER A 355 2.78 -31.77 -21.23
C SER A 355 4.18 -31.94 -21.84
N GLN A 356 4.48 -33.13 -22.35
CA GLN A 356 5.80 -33.40 -22.91
C GLN A 356 6.10 -32.56 -24.15
N THR A 357 5.11 -32.34 -25.01
CA THR A 357 5.24 -31.48 -26.20
C THR A 357 5.48 -30.02 -25.81
N VAL A 358 4.79 -29.51 -24.79
CA VAL A 358 4.99 -28.15 -24.29
C VAL A 358 6.40 -27.96 -23.71
N ARG A 359 6.86 -28.90 -22.87
CA ARG A 359 8.21 -28.87 -22.27
C ARG A 359 9.31 -28.98 -23.34
N GLN A 360 9.11 -29.85 -24.34
CA GLN A 360 10.03 -29.95 -25.48
C GLN A 360 10.10 -28.61 -26.22
N LYS A 361 8.94 -28.00 -26.50
CA LYS A 361 8.87 -26.70 -27.17
C LYS A 361 9.57 -25.58 -26.41
N MET A 362 9.41 -25.53 -25.09
CA MET A 362 10.11 -24.57 -24.23
C MET A 362 11.63 -24.80 -24.24
N THR A 363 12.05 -26.07 -24.26
CA THR A 363 13.47 -26.45 -24.33
C THR A 363 14.10 -26.05 -25.68
N ASP A 364 13.41 -26.32 -26.79
CA ASP A 364 13.83 -25.94 -28.15
C ASP A 364 14.00 -24.42 -28.30
N LEU A 365 13.27 -23.64 -27.49
CA LEU A 365 13.32 -22.18 -27.46
C LEU A 365 14.24 -21.60 -26.37
N GLY A 366 15.00 -22.45 -25.67
CA GLY A 366 15.97 -22.03 -24.66
C GLY A 366 15.37 -21.55 -23.34
N MET A 367 14.09 -21.87 -23.06
CA MET A 367 13.39 -21.48 -21.83
C MET A 367 13.59 -22.46 -20.66
N GLY A 368 14.31 -23.57 -20.88
CA GLY A 368 14.36 -24.70 -19.94
C GLY A 368 15.20 -24.54 -18.67
N ASN A 369 15.92 -23.42 -18.48
CA ASN A 369 16.83 -23.26 -17.33
C ASN A 369 16.57 -21.95 -16.56
N ASN A 370 15.66 -22.01 -15.58
CA ASN A 370 15.04 -20.85 -14.95
C ASN A 370 15.50 -20.63 -13.49
N ALA A 371 16.79 -20.79 -13.18
CA ALA A 371 17.35 -20.47 -11.86
C ALA A 371 17.03 -19.03 -11.40
N SER A 372 16.96 -18.09 -12.36
CA SER A 372 16.55 -16.70 -12.12
C SER A 372 15.07 -16.57 -11.72
N MET A 373 14.18 -17.43 -12.24
CA MET A 373 12.76 -17.42 -11.91
C MET A 373 12.48 -18.06 -10.54
N THR A 374 13.17 -19.15 -10.19
CA THR A 374 13.08 -19.77 -8.85
C THR A 374 13.55 -18.80 -7.76
N TYR A 375 14.69 -18.14 -7.98
CA TYR A 375 15.18 -17.09 -7.08
C TYR A 375 14.19 -15.92 -6.98
N GLY A 376 13.64 -15.45 -8.10
CA GLY A 376 12.64 -14.38 -8.11
C GLY A 376 11.34 -14.74 -7.36
N ASN A 377 10.90 -16.00 -7.41
CA ASN A 377 9.73 -16.48 -6.66
C ASN A 377 10.01 -16.62 -5.16
N GLN A 378 11.16 -17.18 -4.77
CA GLN A 378 11.55 -17.31 -3.36
C GLN A 378 11.78 -15.95 -2.71
N MET A 379 12.43 -15.02 -3.41
CA MET A 379 12.59 -13.64 -2.95
C MET A 379 11.24 -12.96 -2.77
N ARG A 380 10.30 -13.17 -3.70
CA ARG A 380 8.93 -12.65 -3.56
C ARG A 380 8.23 -13.21 -2.33
N THR A 381 8.33 -14.51 -2.07
CA THR A 381 7.73 -15.15 -0.89
C THR A 381 8.37 -14.65 0.41
N ALA A 382 9.70 -14.53 0.47
CA ALA A 382 10.40 -14.01 1.63
C ALA A 382 10.04 -12.53 1.90
N MET A 383 9.87 -11.72 0.85
CA MET A 383 9.41 -10.34 0.99
C MET A 383 7.92 -10.23 1.37
N GLN A 384 7.10 -11.24 1.08
CA GLN A 384 5.67 -11.26 1.42
C GLN A 384 5.37 -11.83 2.81
N GLN A 385 6.01 -12.94 3.18
CA GLN A 385 5.84 -13.60 4.48
C GLN A 385 6.68 -12.94 5.56
N GLY A 386 7.90 -12.52 5.21
CA GLY A 386 8.79 -11.74 6.07
C GLY A 386 9.16 -12.42 7.38
N THR A 387 9.14 -13.76 7.46
CA THR A 387 9.55 -14.51 8.66
C THR A 387 11.04 -14.86 8.63
N SER A 388 11.64 -15.13 9.79
CA SER A 388 13.06 -15.52 9.85
C SER A 388 13.38 -16.74 8.99
N ASP A 389 12.52 -17.77 9.02
CA ASP A 389 12.73 -19.01 8.25
C ASP A 389 12.58 -18.79 6.74
N SER A 390 11.64 -17.94 6.31
CA SER A 390 11.47 -17.60 4.89
C SER A 390 12.67 -16.83 4.34
N LEU A 391 13.26 -15.95 5.14
CA LEU A 391 14.45 -15.18 4.79
C LEU A 391 15.70 -16.07 4.75
N GLU A 392 15.83 -17.01 5.70
CA GLU A 392 16.92 -18.00 5.68
C GLU A 392 16.82 -18.92 4.45
N ALA A 393 15.63 -19.40 4.12
CA ALA A 393 15.41 -20.23 2.94
C ALA A 393 15.77 -19.48 1.63
N ALA A 394 15.43 -18.18 1.54
CA ALA A 394 15.84 -17.35 0.42
C ALA A 394 17.35 -17.07 0.40
N ALA A 395 18.00 -16.98 1.56
CA ALA A 395 19.45 -16.82 1.64
C ALA A 395 20.19 -18.03 1.06
N LYS A 396 19.70 -19.26 1.28
CA LYS A 396 20.31 -20.50 0.77
C LYS A 396 20.42 -20.57 -0.76
N THR A 397 19.53 -19.89 -1.48
CA THR A 397 19.48 -19.89 -2.95
C THR A 397 19.95 -18.57 -3.56
N ALA A 398 20.32 -17.58 -2.74
CA ALA A 398 20.77 -16.29 -3.20
C ALA A 398 22.21 -16.33 -3.72
N PRO A 399 22.57 -15.45 -4.69
CA PRO A 399 23.95 -15.20 -5.06
C PRO A 399 24.82 -14.84 -3.83
N PRO A 400 26.11 -15.26 -3.78
CA PRO A 400 26.98 -15.08 -2.62
C PRO A 400 27.04 -13.65 -2.07
N GLN A 401 26.99 -12.66 -2.95
CA GLN A 401 27.00 -11.24 -2.59
C GLN A 401 25.78 -10.80 -1.75
N MET A 402 24.67 -11.52 -1.83
CA MET A 402 23.44 -11.20 -1.10
C MET A 402 23.15 -12.15 0.07
N GLN A 403 23.81 -13.31 0.14
CA GLN A 403 23.56 -14.32 1.17
C GLN A 403 23.76 -13.76 2.58
N SER A 404 24.91 -13.12 2.85
CA SER A 404 25.23 -12.55 4.16
C SER A 404 24.18 -11.55 4.63
N ARG A 405 23.75 -10.64 3.73
CA ARG A 405 22.71 -9.64 4.03
C ARG A 405 21.36 -10.30 4.36
N LEU A 406 20.98 -11.36 3.64
CA LEU A 406 19.72 -12.07 3.88
C LEU A 406 19.75 -12.87 5.19
N TYR A 407 20.88 -13.51 5.52
CA TYR A 407 21.05 -14.17 6.82
C TYR A 407 21.03 -13.16 7.97
N GLN A 408 21.60 -11.97 7.79
CA GLN A 408 21.55 -10.90 8.80
C GLN A 408 20.10 -10.47 9.03
N GLN A 409 19.32 -10.28 7.96
CA GLN A 409 17.90 -9.95 8.05
C GLN A 409 17.10 -11.08 8.71
N ALA A 410 17.38 -12.34 8.39
CA ALA A 410 16.74 -13.50 9.00
C ALA A 410 17.01 -13.56 10.51
N ALA A 411 18.27 -13.34 10.93
CA ALA A 411 18.65 -13.32 12.33
C ALA A 411 17.98 -12.17 13.10
N GLN A 412 17.99 -10.95 12.53
CA GLN A 412 17.30 -9.81 13.14
C GLN A 412 15.80 -10.05 13.27
N LYS A 413 15.18 -10.63 12.22
CA LYS A 413 13.77 -10.97 12.23
C LYS A 413 13.43 -11.98 13.33
N ALA A 414 14.28 -12.98 13.55
CA ALA A 414 14.11 -13.92 14.64
C ALA A 414 14.15 -13.23 16.03
N VAL A 415 14.98 -12.20 16.22
CA VAL A 415 14.96 -11.40 17.46
C VAL A 415 13.62 -10.69 17.64
N ASP A 416 13.14 -10.04 16.57
CA ASP A 416 11.90 -9.26 16.60
C ASP A 416 10.68 -10.16 16.86
N GLU A 417 10.67 -11.37 16.28
CA GLU A 417 9.67 -12.43 16.49
C GLU A 417 9.70 -13.03 17.91
N GLY A 418 10.70 -12.69 18.73
CA GLY A 418 10.84 -13.24 20.08
C GLY A 418 11.48 -14.63 20.13
N ASN A 419 12.22 -15.01 19.08
CA ASN A 419 12.95 -16.28 18.97
C ASN A 419 14.48 -16.05 19.11
N PRO A 420 14.99 -15.69 20.29
CA PRO A 420 16.40 -15.32 20.49
C PRO A 420 17.37 -16.47 20.16
N ASP A 421 17.01 -17.71 20.48
CA ASP A 421 17.88 -18.86 20.24
C ASP A 421 18.04 -19.14 18.74
N ARG A 422 16.97 -18.93 17.96
CA ARG A 422 16.99 -19.02 16.51
C ARG A 422 17.85 -17.91 15.89
N ALA A 423 17.75 -16.69 16.41
CA ALA A 423 18.59 -15.57 15.97
C ALA A 423 20.08 -15.86 16.18
N LEU A 424 20.45 -16.39 17.36
CA LEU A 424 21.82 -16.79 17.66
C LEU A 424 22.31 -17.92 16.75
N GLN A 425 21.46 -18.91 16.45
CA GLN A 425 21.81 -19.98 15.53
C GLN A 425 22.16 -19.43 14.14
N ILE A 426 21.28 -18.62 13.54
CA ILE A 426 21.51 -18.03 12.21
C ILE A 426 22.79 -17.18 12.21
N ALA A 427 23.02 -16.42 13.29
CA ALA A 427 24.21 -15.57 13.42
C ALA A 427 25.52 -16.37 13.58
N ASN A 428 25.50 -17.49 14.30
CA ASN A 428 26.66 -18.36 14.48
C ASN A 428 26.99 -19.12 13.21
N ASP A 429 25.97 -19.62 12.50
CA ASP A 429 26.15 -20.50 11.35
C ASP A 429 26.53 -19.74 10.07
N HIS A 430 26.10 -18.48 9.93
CA HIS A 430 26.13 -17.79 8.63
C HIS A 430 26.70 -16.37 8.63
N LEU A 431 26.91 -15.74 9.79
CA LEU A 431 27.38 -14.36 9.88
C LEU A 431 28.83 -14.27 10.34
N ASP A 432 29.49 -13.20 9.90
CA ASP A 432 30.81 -12.81 10.36
C ASP A 432 30.76 -12.29 11.81
N GLU A 433 31.93 -12.20 12.44
CA GLU A 433 32.04 -11.90 13.88
C GLU A 433 31.39 -10.56 14.25
N SER A 434 31.59 -9.51 13.45
CA SER A 434 31.01 -8.18 13.71
C SER A 434 29.49 -8.20 13.70
N THR A 435 28.91 -8.80 12.66
CA THR A 435 27.45 -8.89 12.51
C THR A 435 26.84 -9.81 13.57
N ARG A 436 27.51 -10.94 13.87
CA ARG A 436 27.10 -11.86 14.94
C ARG A 436 27.05 -11.16 16.29
N ASN A 437 28.07 -10.40 16.65
CA ASN A 437 28.11 -9.64 17.91
C ASN A 437 26.94 -8.64 17.99
N SER A 438 26.57 -8.02 16.88
CA SER A 438 25.41 -7.12 16.80
C SER A 438 24.09 -7.86 17.06
N ILE A 439 23.92 -9.07 16.50
CA ILE A 439 22.74 -9.91 16.77
C ILE A 439 22.73 -10.38 18.22
N MET A 440 23.88 -10.79 18.78
CA MET A 440 23.99 -11.18 20.20
C MET A 440 23.54 -10.05 21.12
N GLN A 441 24.00 -8.82 20.85
CA GLN A 441 23.58 -7.64 21.61
C GLN A 441 22.05 -7.42 21.50
N ALA A 442 21.47 -7.57 20.31
CA ALA A 442 20.03 -7.46 20.11
C ALA A 442 19.24 -8.54 20.88
N VAL A 443 19.74 -9.77 20.91
CA VAL A 443 19.19 -10.89 21.68
C VAL A 443 19.23 -10.60 23.19
N ASP A 444 20.37 -10.11 23.69
CA ASP A 444 20.53 -9.77 25.10
C ASP A 444 19.55 -8.68 25.53
N PHE A 445 19.34 -7.67 24.69
CA PHE A 445 18.31 -6.66 24.93
C PHE A 445 16.90 -7.23 24.87
N LYS A 446 16.59 -8.11 23.91
CA LYS A 446 15.28 -8.75 23.86
C LYS A 446 14.99 -9.53 25.14
N ARG A 447 15.97 -10.28 25.67
CA ARG A 447 15.86 -10.97 26.97
C ARG A 447 15.71 -10.02 28.16
N LEU A 448 16.37 -8.86 28.11
CA LEU A 448 16.19 -7.81 29.12
C LEU A 448 14.76 -7.26 29.09
N THR A 449 14.20 -6.99 27.90
CA THR A 449 12.83 -6.46 27.76
C THR A 449 11.77 -7.41 28.29
N THR A 450 11.91 -8.73 28.08
CA THR A 450 10.96 -9.73 28.58
C THR A 450 10.96 -9.88 30.10
N THR A 451 12.01 -9.41 30.79
CA THR A 451 12.15 -9.48 32.25
C THR A 451 12.28 -8.09 32.89
N ALA A 452 11.87 -7.04 32.16
CA ALA A 452 12.01 -5.66 32.59
C ALA A 452 11.18 -5.39 33.85
N SER A 453 11.84 -4.84 34.88
CA SER A 453 11.21 -4.52 36.16
C SER A 453 11.97 -3.40 36.87
N ALA A 454 11.35 -2.81 37.90
CA ALA A 454 11.98 -1.76 38.69
C ALA A 454 13.30 -2.21 39.35
N ALA A 455 13.42 -3.49 39.70
CA ALA A 455 14.64 -4.04 40.31
C ALA A 455 15.84 -4.12 39.36
N LYS A 456 15.60 -4.14 38.04
CA LYS A 456 16.65 -4.21 37.01
C LYS A 456 17.01 -2.85 36.40
N LEU A 457 16.53 -1.75 36.98
CA LEU A 457 16.69 -0.41 36.42
C LEU A 457 18.16 -0.01 36.21
N ASP A 458 19.05 -0.38 37.14
CA ASP A 458 20.47 -0.03 37.02
C ASP A 458 21.16 -0.83 35.91
N GLU A 459 20.82 -2.12 35.76
CA GLU A 459 21.28 -2.94 34.62
C GLU A 459 20.78 -2.37 33.29
N ILE A 460 19.48 -2.01 33.22
CA ILE A 460 18.86 -1.42 32.04
C ILE A 460 19.60 -0.13 31.66
N LYS A 461 19.83 0.78 32.60
CA LYS A 461 20.56 2.03 32.36
C LYS A 461 21.98 1.79 31.86
N GLN A 462 22.71 0.86 32.48
CA GLN A 462 24.07 0.53 32.06
C GLN A 462 24.09 -0.01 30.62
N LYS A 463 23.16 -0.90 30.27
CA LYS A 463 23.07 -1.42 28.89
C LYS A 463 22.67 -0.34 27.89
N LEU A 464 21.70 0.52 28.23
CA LEU A 464 21.31 1.65 27.37
C LEU A 464 22.47 2.64 27.15
N ALA A 465 23.28 2.90 28.18
CA ALA A 465 24.46 3.75 28.07
C ALA A 465 25.50 3.17 27.10
N ALA A 466 25.67 1.84 27.10
CA ALA A 466 26.61 1.12 26.24
C ALA A 466 26.18 1.04 24.76
N LEU A 467 24.95 1.43 24.40
CA LEU A 467 24.50 1.46 23.02
C LEU A 467 25.25 2.52 22.19
N PRO A 468 25.47 2.27 20.89
CA PRO A 468 26.27 3.17 20.07
C PRO A 468 25.53 4.45 19.67
N SER A 469 24.19 4.45 19.61
CA SER A 469 23.41 5.60 19.13
C SER A 469 22.19 5.93 19.98
N ASP A 470 21.78 7.21 19.97
CA ASP A 470 20.53 7.67 20.60
C ASP A 470 19.31 7.02 19.93
N SER A 471 19.35 6.72 18.63
CA SER A 471 18.28 5.97 17.96
C SER A 471 18.08 4.58 18.55
N ASP A 472 19.17 3.85 18.84
CA ASP A 472 19.08 2.53 19.44
C ASP A 472 18.51 2.63 20.85
N ARG A 473 18.96 3.64 21.62
CA ARG A 473 18.41 3.92 22.95
C ARG A 473 16.91 4.20 22.90
N VAL A 474 16.46 5.04 21.97
CA VAL A 474 15.03 5.33 21.75
C VAL A 474 14.25 4.05 21.43
N LYS A 475 14.75 3.23 20.49
CA LYS A 475 14.12 1.94 20.14
C LYS A 475 13.91 1.08 21.38
N TYR A 476 14.98 0.81 22.15
CA TYR A 476 14.88 -0.07 23.30
C TYR A 476 14.08 0.53 24.46
N LEU A 477 14.07 1.85 24.65
CA LEU A 477 13.21 2.51 25.63
C LEU A 477 11.72 2.35 25.31
N ILE A 478 11.34 2.41 24.02
CA ILE A 478 9.97 2.14 23.57
C ILE A 478 9.61 0.66 23.80
N ASP A 479 10.51 -0.27 23.48
CA ASP A 479 10.30 -1.70 23.71
C ASP A 479 10.13 -2.01 25.22
N LEU A 480 10.95 -1.39 26.07
CA LEU A 480 10.85 -1.49 27.54
C LEU A 480 9.55 -0.89 28.08
N SER A 481 9.12 0.25 27.53
CA SER A 481 7.83 0.83 27.87
C SER A 481 6.69 -0.14 27.55
N THR A 482 6.66 -0.65 26.32
CA THR A 482 5.64 -1.61 25.87
C THR A 482 5.61 -2.86 26.75
N ALA A 483 6.77 -3.43 27.07
CA ALA A 483 6.87 -4.62 27.90
C ALA A 483 6.39 -4.41 29.34
N THR A 484 6.54 -3.19 29.87
CA THR A 484 6.15 -2.88 31.27
C THR A 484 4.80 -2.20 31.38
N GLN A 485 4.17 -1.81 30.27
CA GLN A 485 2.93 -1.01 30.24
C GLN A 485 1.79 -1.66 31.05
N LYS A 486 1.63 -2.98 30.93
CA LYS A 486 0.54 -3.73 31.58
C LYS A 486 0.77 -3.90 33.09
N ASP A 487 1.98 -4.26 33.50
CA ASP A 487 2.29 -4.65 34.88
C ASP A 487 2.77 -3.46 35.73
N ASN A 488 3.40 -2.46 35.11
CA ASN A 488 3.93 -1.28 35.78
C ASN A 488 3.84 -0.02 34.87
N PRO A 489 2.66 0.60 34.74
CA PRO A 489 2.46 1.74 33.85
C PRO A 489 3.30 2.97 34.22
N LYS A 490 3.63 3.15 35.51
CA LYS A 490 4.53 4.24 35.95
C LYS A 490 5.95 4.05 35.42
N LEU A 491 6.43 2.80 35.41
CA LEU A 491 7.73 2.47 34.86
C LEU A 491 7.75 2.61 33.34
N ALA A 492 6.68 2.19 32.66
CA ALA A 492 6.53 2.38 31.22
C ALA A 492 6.61 3.87 30.82
N LEU A 493 5.84 4.72 31.52
CA LEU A 493 5.89 6.18 31.35
C LEU A 493 7.29 6.76 31.57
N ARG A 494 8.02 6.26 32.57
CA ARG A 494 9.40 6.69 32.81
C ARG A 494 10.31 6.38 31.64
N PHE A 495 10.21 5.20 31.03
CA PHE A 495 11.01 4.87 29.85
C PHE A 495 10.66 5.76 28.65
N LEU A 496 9.38 6.09 28.46
CA LEU A 496 8.97 7.03 27.41
C LEU A 496 9.47 8.46 27.67
N ASP A 497 9.50 8.91 28.92
CA ASP A 497 10.08 10.22 29.28
C ASP A 497 11.58 10.27 29.01
N GLU A 498 12.29 9.18 29.30
CA GLU A 498 13.70 9.05 28.94
C GLU A 498 13.89 9.07 27.41
N ALA A 499 13.01 8.41 26.64
CA ALA A 499 13.04 8.45 25.18
C ALA A 499 12.73 9.85 24.63
N ARG A 500 11.73 10.55 25.20
CA ARG A 500 11.40 11.94 24.88
C ARG A 500 12.59 12.87 25.03
N ASN A 501 13.34 12.74 26.11
CA ASN A 501 14.51 13.59 26.35
C ASN A 501 15.61 13.40 25.30
N LEU A 502 15.72 12.22 24.70
CA LEU A 502 16.68 11.96 23.62
C LEU A 502 16.24 12.61 22.30
N VAL A 503 14.94 12.63 22.00
CA VAL A 503 14.39 13.19 20.75
C VAL A 503 14.03 14.68 20.83
N ASN A 504 14.01 15.29 22.02
CA ASN A 504 13.72 16.71 22.20
C ASN A 504 14.88 17.65 21.78
N LYS A 505 15.92 17.11 21.15
CA LYS A 505 17.05 17.88 20.61
C LYS A 505 16.71 18.33 19.19
N ARG A 506 17.33 19.41 18.73
CA ARG A 506 17.20 19.86 17.33
C ARG A 506 17.63 18.73 16.38
N VAL A 507 16.73 18.35 15.48
CA VAL A 507 16.95 17.28 14.51
C VAL A 507 18.01 17.71 13.48
N THR A 508 18.84 16.78 13.03
CA THR A 508 19.92 17.04 12.05
C THR A 508 19.81 16.16 10.80
N ASN A 509 18.87 15.21 10.80
CA ASN A 509 18.62 14.29 9.69
C ASN A 509 17.23 13.65 9.83
N TYR A 510 16.71 13.06 8.75
CA TYR A 510 15.38 12.46 8.74
C TYR A 510 15.22 11.29 9.73
N LYS A 511 16.29 10.52 10.03
CA LYS A 511 16.22 9.42 10.99
C LYS A 511 15.86 9.91 12.40
N GLN A 512 16.31 11.09 12.79
CA GLN A 512 15.95 11.67 14.09
C GLN A 512 14.50 12.18 14.13
N PHE A 513 13.94 12.67 13.00
CA PHE A 513 12.50 12.94 12.91
C PHE A 513 11.68 11.65 13.03
N GLU A 514 12.13 10.55 12.42
CA GLU A 514 11.48 9.24 12.57
C GLU A 514 11.49 8.75 14.02
N ASP A 515 12.59 8.95 14.74
CA ASP A 515 12.66 8.59 16.16
C ASP A 515 11.72 9.46 17.00
N GLN A 516 11.59 10.76 16.68
CA GLN A 516 10.62 11.66 17.31
C GLN A 516 9.17 11.18 17.09
N LEU A 517 8.83 10.78 15.86
CA LEU A 517 7.51 10.22 15.52
C LEU A 517 7.23 8.92 16.29
N LYS A 518 8.21 8.01 16.38
CA LYS A 518 8.06 6.76 17.16
C LYS A 518 7.81 7.02 18.64
N VAL A 519 8.48 8.01 19.21
CA VAL A 519 8.24 8.40 20.61
C VAL A 519 6.84 8.98 20.77
N ALA A 520 6.39 9.84 19.85
CA ALA A 520 5.03 10.37 19.87
C ALA A 520 3.96 9.25 19.75
N ASP A 521 4.13 8.31 18.81
CA ASP A 521 3.25 7.16 18.64
C ASP A 521 3.22 6.28 19.91
N ALA A 522 4.38 6.03 20.52
CA ALA A 522 4.45 5.27 21.78
C ALA A 522 3.74 5.99 22.94
N PHE A 523 3.71 7.33 22.96
CA PHE A 523 2.89 8.08 23.91
C PHE A 523 1.40 8.06 23.57
N SER A 524 0.99 7.88 22.32
CA SER A 524 -0.43 7.98 21.91
C SER A 524 -1.37 7.09 22.73
N ALA A 525 -0.92 5.88 23.09
CA ALA A 525 -1.68 4.89 23.86
C ALA A 525 -1.57 5.07 25.38
N VAL A 526 -0.69 5.94 25.86
CA VAL A 526 -0.37 6.09 27.29
C VAL A 526 -0.72 7.49 27.82
N ASP A 527 -0.31 8.53 27.09
CA ASP A 527 -0.52 9.94 27.38
C ASP A 527 -0.53 10.75 26.06
N SER A 528 -1.72 10.95 25.50
CA SER A 528 -1.90 11.67 24.23
C SER A 528 -1.42 13.11 24.29
N LYS A 529 -1.48 13.77 25.46
CA LYS A 529 -0.98 15.14 25.62
C LYS A 529 0.54 15.18 25.42
N ARG A 530 1.28 14.24 25.99
CA ARG A 530 2.73 14.12 25.78
C ARG A 530 3.07 13.78 24.34
N SER A 531 2.24 13.01 23.65
CA SER A 531 2.41 12.76 22.21
C SER A 531 2.40 14.07 21.41
N PHE A 532 1.41 14.95 21.62
CA PHE A 532 1.38 16.26 20.98
C PHE A 532 2.60 17.12 21.34
N GLU A 533 3.00 17.15 22.61
CA GLU A 533 4.19 17.90 23.06
C GLU A 533 5.49 17.42 22.38
N VAL A 534 5.57 16.14 22.01
CA VAL A 534 6.70 15.59 21.25
C VAL A 534 6.64 16.02 19.79
N LEU A 535 5.45 16.12 19.18
CA LEU A 535 5.30 16.47 17.77
C LEU A 535 5.55 17.96 17.48
N GLU A 536 5.15 18.85 18.38
CA GLU A 536 5.17 20.30 18.15
C GLU A 536 6.55 20.87 17.77
N PRO A 537 7.67 20.54 18.47
CA PRO A 537 8.99 20.98 18.06
C PRO A 537 9.40 20.47 16.67
N GLY A 538 8.95 19.27 16.30
CA GLY A 538 9.21 18.68 15.00
C GLY A 538 8.52 19.46 13.88
N ILE A 539 7.25 19.85 14.08
CA ILE A 539 6.51 20.71 13.14
C ILE A 539 7.18 22.08 13.01
N ALA A 540 7.61 22.68 14.12
CA ALA A 540 8.34 23.96 14.09
C ALA A 540 9.61 23.85 13.24
N GLN A 541 10.38 22.76 13.40
CA GLN A 541 11.58 22.54 12.61
C GLN A 541 11.29 22.22 11.14
N LEU A 542 10.20 21.50 10.83
CA LEU A 542 9.76 21.30 9.45
C LEU A 542 9.41 22.62 8.77
N ASN A 543 8.77 23.56 9.49
CA ASN A 543 8.50 24.90 8.95
C ASN A 543 9.80 25.66 8.60
N GLU A 544 10.83 25.55 9.44
CA GLU A 544 12.15 26.14 9.14
C GLU A 544 12.78 25.51 7.89
N LEU A 545 12.74 24.18 7.76
CA LEU A 545 13.28 23.47 6.60
C LEU A 545 12.52 23.80 5.32
N LEU A 546 11.19 23.91 5.39
CA LEU A 546 10.35 24.31 4.25
C LEU A 546 10.64 25.75 3.82
N SER A 547 10.82 26.66 4.77
CA SER A 547 11.17 28.06 4.49
C SER A 547 12.56 28.15 3.83
N ALA A 548 13.54 27.39 4.33
CA ALA A 548 14.85 27.30 3.70
C ALA A 548 14.79 26.68 2.30
N ALA A 549 13.97 25.64 2.13
CA ALA A 549 13.76 25.00 0.85
C ALA A 549 13.14 25.95 -0.19
N GLN A 550 12.23 26.84 0.24
CA GLN A 550 11.65 27.86 -0.64
C GLN A 550 12.73 28.82 -1.18
N VAL A 551 13.74 29.17 -0.37
CA VAL A 551 14.86 30.04 -0.79
C VAL A 551 15.80 29.32 -1.75
N LEU A 552 16.05 28.02 -1.54
CA LEU A 552 16.92 27.21 -2.39
C LEU A 552 16.23 26.70 -3.68
N ASN A 553 14.92 26.91 -3.80
CA ASN A 553 14.13 26.41 -4.92
C ASN A 553 14.59 27.02 -6.25
N GLY A 554 14.86 26.18 -7.24
CA GLY A 554 15.38 26.58 -8.56
C GLY A 554 16.90 26.74 -8.63
N PHE A 555 17.61 26.65 -7.49
CA PHE A 555 19.09 26.59 -7.47
C PHE A 555 19.59 25.15 -7.31
N GLU A 556 19.19 24.51 -6.22
CA GLU A 556 19.68 23.18 -5.80
C GLU A 556 18.56 22.15 -5.68
N ILE A 557 17.33 22.62 -5.47
CA ILE A 557 16.16 21.77 -5.25
C ILE A 557 14.96 22.31 -6.02
N GLU A 558 14.02 21.42 -6.35
CA GLU A 558 12.77 21.76 -7.02
C GLU A 558 11.62 21.09 -6.27
N ILE A 559 11.12 21.79 -5.25
CA ILE A 559 10.04 21.30 -4.36
C ILE A 559 8.82 22.23 -4.42
N PHE A 560 9.05 23.51 -4.75
CA PHE A 560 8.03 24.52 -4.89
C PHE A 560 7.81 24.85 -6.37
N LYS A 561 6.54 24.96 -6.75
CA LYS A 561 6.11 25.46 -8.06
C LYS A 561 5.25 26.69 -7.83
N GLU A 562 5.53 27.79 -8.53
CA GLU A 562 4.83 29.07 -8.36
C GLU A 562 4.76 29.60 -6.90
N GLY A 563 5.77 29.22 -6.10
CA GLY A 563 5.87 29.58 -4.69
C GLY A 563 5.01 28.73 -3.75
N GLU A 564 4.38 27.66 -4.24
CA GLU A 564 3.63 26.70 -3.43
C GLU A 564 4.31 25.33 -3.41
N LEU A 565 4.18 24.65 -2.28
CA LEU A 565 4.69 23.30 -2.12
C LEU A 565 3.83 22.31 -2.91
N SER A 566 4.44 21.49 -3.75
CA SER A 566 3.71 20.40 -4.40
C SER A 566 3.25 19.38 -3.34
N LEU A 567 1.95 19.05 -3.32
CA LEU A 567 1.41 17.99 -2.45
C LEU A 567 1.77 16.57 -2.93
N ARG A 568 2.62 16.44 -3.96
CA ARG A 568 3.15 15.16 -4.43
C ARG A 568 4.22 14.68 -3.44
N SER A 569 4.15 13.40 -3.06
CA SER A 569 5.00 12.81 -2.00
C SER A 569 6.29 12.20 -2.56
N ASP A 570 6.97 12.91 -3.45
CA ASP A 570 8.19 12.48 -4.13
C ASP A 570 9.48 13.05 -3.51
N ASN A 571 9.34 13.96 -2.54
CA ASN A 571 10.46 14.51 -1.78
C ASN A 571 10.40 14.04 -0.31
N ASP A 572 11.56 13.71 0.28
CA ASP A 572 11.67 13.30 1.68
C ASP A 572 11.10 14.33 2.66
N LEU A 573 11.25 15.63 2.39
CA LEU A 573 10.71 16.69 3.26
C LEU A 573 9.17 16.70 3.25
N VAL A 574 8.57 16.56 2.07
CA VAL A 574 7.10 16.44 1.92
C VAL A 574 6.62 15.11 2.52
N GLY A 575 7.40 14.04 2.35
CA GLY A 575 7.17 12.76 3.00
C GLY A 575 7.13 12.87 4.52
N MET A 576 8.05 13.66 5.11
CA MET A 576 8.09 13.88 6.55
C MET A 576 6.88 14.69 7.04
N VAL A 577 6.48 15.75 6.33
CA VAL A 577 5.23 16.48 6.60
C VAL A 577 4.04 15.52 6.62
N SER A 578 3.96 14.62 5.63
CA SER A 578 2.89 13.62 5.55
C SER A 578 2.90 12.65 6.73
N ARG A 579 4.08 12.27 7.25
CA ARG A 579 4.16 11.40 8.44
C ARG A 579 3.69 12.09 9.72
N PHE A 580 4.08 13.35 9.92
CA PHE A 580 3.54 14.14 11.04
C PHE A 580 2.02 14.30 10.93
N GLY A 581 1.50 14.54 9.72
CA GLY A 581 0.05 14.54 9.48
C GLY A 581 -0.63 13.22 9.84
N GLN A 582 0.00 12.08 9.53
CA GLN A 582 -0.52 10.75 9.82
C GLN A 582 -0.57 10.48 11.33
N GLU A 583 0.45 10.94 12.06
CA GLU A 583 0.48 10.83 13.51
C GLU A 583 -0.56 11.76 14.16
N LEU A 584 -0.75 12.97 13.66
CA LEU A 584 -1.87 13.82 14.11
C LEU A 584 -3.22 13.17 13.82
N ALA A 585 -3.34 12.47 12.69
CA ALA A 585 -4.55 11.76 12.32
C ALA A 585 -4.81 10.53 13.21
N SER A 586 -3.78 9.85 13.72
CA SER A 586 -3.93 8.77 14.70
C SER A 586 -4.46 9.34 16.02
N LEU A 587 -3.86 10.46 16.49
CA LEU A 587 -4.22 11.15 17.72
C LEU A 587 -5.60 11.82 17.67
N ALA A 588 -6.10 12.19 16.49
CA ALA A 588 -7.41 12.81 16.33
C ALA A 588 -8.58 11.93 16.82
N LYS A 589 -8.38 10.61 16.95
CA LYS A 589 -9.35 9.69 17.56
C LYS A 589 -9.45 9.85 19.07
N VAL A 590 -8.39 10.36 19.70
CA VAL A 590 -8.30 10.61 21.14
C VAL A 590 -8.66 12.06 21.45
N ASP A 591 -8.03 13.00 20.74
CA ASP A 591 -8.29 14.44 20.88
C ASP A 591 -8.28 15.13 19.51
N PHE A 592 -9.47 15.21 18.92
CA PHE A 592 -9.67 15.82 17.60
C PHE A 592 -9.31 17.31 17.57
N ASP A 593 -9.67 18.05 18.61
CA ASP A 593 -9.50 19.51 18.62
C ASP A 593 -8.02 19.85 18.75
N GLN A 594 -7.28 19.15 19.62
CA GLN A 594 -5.83 19.31 19.76
C GLN A 594 -5.07 18.86 18.50
N ALA A 595 -5.48 17.76 17.85
CA ALA A 595 -4.89 17.33 16.58
C ALA A 595 -5.06 18.39 15.49
N ARG A 596 -6.26 18.96 15.37
CA ARG A 596 -6.53 20.08 14.45
C ARG A 596 -5.69 21.31 14.78
N MET A 597 -5.64 21.73 16.04
CA MET A 597 -4.86 22.89 16.48
C MET A 597 -3.37 22.68 16.24
N THR A 598 -2.87 21.46 16.40
CA THR A 598 -1.47 21.12 16.13
C THR A 598 -1.18 21.14 14.63
N ALA A 599 -2.11 20.68 13.80
CA ALA A 599 -2.01 20.82 12.34
C ALA A 599 -1.99 22.30 11.90
N ASP A 600 -2.72 23.19 12.59
CA ASP A 600 -2.69 24.64 12.32
C ASP A 600 -1.30 25.27 12.55
N LYS A 601 -0.37 24.60 13.25
CA LYS A 601 1.01 25.06 13.45
C LYS A 601 1.90 24.92 12.21
N PHE A 602 1.48 24.19 11.18
CA PHE A 602 2.15 24.25 9.88
C PHE A 602 1.98 25.64 9.27
N GLN A 603 3.09 26.32 8.94
CA GLN A 603 3.07 27.71 8.50
C GLN A 603 2.60 27.87 7.05
N LEU A 604 3.02 26.96 6.17
CA LEU A 604 2.58 26.94 4.79
C LEU A 604 1.17 26.34 4.66
N PRO A 605 0.31 26.87 3.76
CA PRO A 605 -1.04 26.35 3.55
C PRO A 605 -1.08 24.87 3.15
N GLU A 606 -0.15 24.40 2.31
CA GLU A 606 -0.21 23.07 1.72
C GLU A 606 0.05 21.95 2.76
N PRO A 607 1.13 22.00 3.57
CA PRO A 607 1.31 21.09 4.70
C PRO A 607 0.13 21.08 5.68
N ARG A 608 -0.42 22.27 5.99
CA ARG A 608 -1.55 22.43 6.91
C ARG A 608 -2.79 21.73 6.39
N LEU A 609 -3.15 21.97 5.13
CA LEU A 609 -4.31 21.34 4.49
C LEU A 609 -4.12 19.83 4.35
N SER A 610 -2.91 19.38 4.02
CA SER A 610 -2.57 17.95 3.96
C SER A 610 -2.78 17.26 5.31
N ALA A 611 -2.27 17.83 6.40
CA ALA A 611 -2.45 17.27 7.75
C ALA A 611 -3.94 17.25 8.18
N LYS A 612 -4.69 18.34 7.93
CA LYS A 612 -6.13 18.39 8.20
C LYS A 612 -6.91 17.34 7.40
N LEU A 613 -6.59 17.14 6.13
CA LEU A 613 -7.20 16.10 5.30
C LEU A 613 -6.97 14.71 5.90
N GLN A 614 -5.76 14.42 6.35
CA GLN A 614 -5.43 13.14 6.97
C GLN A 614 -6.20 12.92 8.28
N ILE A 615 -6.32 13.96 9.11
CA ILE A 615 -7.15 13.96 10.33
C ILE A 615 -8.61 13.64 10.01
N VAL A 616 -9.20 14.31 9.01
CA VAL A 616 -10.58 14.03 8.60
C VAL A 616 -10.71 12.60 8.10
N GLN A 617 -9.77 12.15 7.28
CA GLN A 617 -9.79 10.82 6.67
C GLN A 617 -9.73 9.72 7.72
N SER A 618 -8.91 9.86 8.76
CA SER A 618 -8.80 8.86 9.82
C SER A 618 -10.08 8.71 10.65
N VAL A 619 -10.81 9.82 10.85
CA VAL A 619 -12.08 9.84 11.58
C VAL A 619 -13.22 9.29 10.74
N LEU A 620 -13.29 9.66 9.45
CA LEU A 620 -14.35 9.21 8.56
C LEU A 620 -14.15 7.76 8.06
N GLY A 621 -12.98 7.16 8.28
CA GLY A 621 -12.72 5.75 7.95
C GLY A 621 -12.57 5.46 6.45
N VAL A 622 -12.37 6.49 5.63
CA VAL A 622 -12.30 6.38 4.17
C VAL A 622 -10.88 5.94 3.79
N GLN A 623 -10.71 4.66 3.45
CA GLN A 623 -9.44 4.14 2.97
C GLN A 623 -9.21 4.57 1.52
N ARG A 624 -8.17 5.36 1.25
CA ARG A 624 -7.67 5.50 -0.13
C ARG A 624 -7.17 4.12 -0.59
N PRO A 625 -7.30 3.77 -1.89
CA PRO A 625 -6.47 2.73 -2.47
C PRO A 625 -5.05 3.25 -2.32
N THR A 626 -4.27 2.65 -1.43
CA THR A 626 -2.84 2.87 -1.42
C THR A 626 -2.33 2.46 -2.80
N ASN A 627 -1.80 3.40 -3.59
CA ASN A 627 -0.80 3.02 -4.58
C ASN A 627 0.24 2.21 -3.79
N ASP A 628 0.34 0.91 -4.07
CA ASP A 628 1.15 -0.07 -3.34
C ASP A 628 2.64 0.33 -3.22
N ASN A 629 3.06 1.39 -3.91
CA ASN A 629 4.35 2.03 -3.73
C ASN A 629 4.55 2.60 -2.30
N ASN A 630 3.51 3.09 -1.60
CA ASN A 630 3.67 3.63 -0.24
C ASN A 630 3.72 2.54 0.85
N ARG A 631 3.06 1.39 0.65
CA ARG A 631 3.26 0.22 1.55
C ARG A 631 4.61 -0.45 1.35
N ARG A 632 5.14 -0.43 0.12
CA ARG A 632 6.54 -0.82 -0.10
C ARG A 632 7.48 0.07 0.69
N SER A 633 7.25 1.37 0.82
CA SER A 633 8.06 2.22 1.72
C SER A 633 7.84 1.90 3.21
N GLN A 634 6.63 1.55 3.66
CA GLN A 634 6.42 1.20 5.09
C GLN A 634 7.12 -0.10 5.48
N ASN A 635 7.14 -1.13 4.63
CA ASN A 635 7.88 -2.37 4.93
C ASN A 635 9.35 -2.34 4.48
N SER A 636 9.74 -1.43 3.58
CA SER A 636 11.13 -1.33 3.08
C SER A 636 11.95 -0.26 3.79
N GLN A 637 11.36 0.59 4.64
CA GLN A 637 12.11 1.48 5.53
C GLN A 637 12.39 0.90 6.91
N PHE A 638 11.83 -0.27 7.25
CA PHE A 638 12.34 -1.07 8.37
C PHE A 638 13.64 -1.82 8.02
N VAL A 639 14.18 -1.62 6.80
CA VAL A 639 15.46 -2.19 6.36
C VAL A 639 16.28 -1.10 5.68
N MET A 640 16.87 -0.18 6.46
CA MET A 640 18.13 0.51 6.10
C MET A 640 18.68 1.29 7.30
N ARG A 641 19.61 0.69 8.03
CA ARG A 641 21.03 1.03 7.94
C ARG A 641 21.84 -0.25 8.14
#